data_AF-A0A7Z0Q812-F1
#
_entry.id   AF-A0A7Z0Q812-F1
#
_cell.length_a   1.000
_cell.length_b   1.000
_cell.length_c   1.000
_cell.angle_alpha   90.00
_cell.angle_beta   90.00
_cell.angle_gamma   90.00
#
_symmetry.space_group_name_H-M   'P 1'
#
loop_
_entity.id
_entity.type
_entity.pdbx_description
1 polymer ?
#
loop_
_entity_poly.entity_id
_entity_poly.type
_entity_poly.pdbx_seq_one_letter_code
_entity_poly.pdbx_strand_id
1 'polypeptide(L)'
;MARIAHISDIHFGSTFDVDIWKRIRTEIIGFGPKTIIASGDFVDHPDPLLLLAAKSELEDLCKECGPGTEFFVVPGNHDLLDFGNIIHPFSRKWFDRVMFHETANLRSKLQSGLSFRLGLNNETLRWTKLPRLRRMRPRNWLWVETWTDKCDGRVQSCDYRRARRQWPTRSIHDQTLITCLDSNNPLLRQFTFATGAIGGGQIDRIDTSDVLDACPCCGARENGPAANGGKLLKIAVLHHHPMPIALRDKSVVRRGKEAKLEPFLILKNGGDLIHELQRQRFDLILHGHKHLQQFARVELRADDAKGHPVLVLAGGSTAKQDESPSDNTLRSIETEPNGRLTIQTFLEGVRHPDRKYREPIDMLKRRAFARSVERTMIAADEWISELEIDEVGHLRSLDKTSQLRVLDNAMVLPGIVSHVTLAPHDTRLDVQVEEGSDAVSLCWRDDNKTNYALDAPDLPADCFYWVNFQEPLRNGSQPLTFALREAAANSIAMSLWEVEQRSRGQGYSLSNPDYGFEEVGSHISYPVEKLTMRVTFPPQLDGITPRPRCRRHPAIPDFPLEYLPEHRARRRQPPVQYVPDNDLAKEEARELTYKTESRTWVLEIDHPIPGCTYSLQWSARSSRPQEDLRTHRRLSKDARPPARRLLRTKHRHKVPEPLRPAGANSHGALQGGFRPGRAADRFPDAVRFRPDPAAARAHERAHTGRQNVRRAARRRGRRSRIPAASNHRLEERPEEQIPDQAGIVGRTQLEMGACAAGVSPGGPRCHGRRARYRAGGRTRRHHAGLR
;
A
#
# COMPACT_ATOMS: atom_id res chain seq x y z
N MET A 1 7.10 -3.27 4.07
CA MET A 1 6.30 -2.07 4.44
C MET A 1 6.91 -0.85 3.79
N ALA A 2 6.11 -0.11 3.03
CA ALA A 2 6.55 1.08 2.33
C ALA A 2 6.72 2.26 3.30
N ARG A 3 7.78 3.04 3.11
CA ARG A 3 8.07 4.28 3.85
C ARG A 3 8.59 5.32 2.86
N ILE A 4 7.76 6.31 2.57
CA ILE A 4 7.98 7.22 1.44
C ILE A 4 7.97 8.67 1.94
N ALA A 5 9.01 9.44 1.60
CA ALA A 5 9.00 10.89 1.70
C ALA A 5 8.48 11.48 0.38
N HIS A 6 7.47 12.34 0.43
CA HIS A 6 7.04 13.14 -0.73
C HIS A 6 7.38 14.61 -0.49
N ILE A 7 8.17 15.16 -1.41
CA ILE A 7 8.54 16.58 -1.49
C ILE A 7 8.22 17.10 -2.89
N SER A 8 8.07 18.41 -3.03
CA SER A 8 7.77 19.05 -4.31
C SER A 8 8.21 20.51 -4.32
N ASP A 9 8.40 21.09 -5.51
CA ASP A 9 8.58 22.53 -5.69
C ASP A 9 9.66 23.07 -4.75
N ILE A 10 10.86 22.47 -4.87
CA ILE A 10 12.02 22.82 -4.05
C ILE A 10 12.48 24.25 -4.40
N HIS A 11 12.40 24.64 -5.68
CA HIS A 11 12.77 25.97 -6.15
C HIS A 11 14.15 26.44 -5.70
N PHE A 12 15.16 25.57 -5.83
CA PHE A 12 16.52 25.94 -5.50
C PHE A 12 17.00 27.11 -6.38
N GLY A 13 17.27 28.25 -5.75
CA GLY A 13 17.57 29.49 -6.45
C GLY A 13 17.36 30.74 -5.60
N SER A 14 16.77 31.76 -6.21
CA SER A 14 16.50 33.06 -5.58
C SER A 14 15.44 33.01 -4.49
N THR A 15 14.50 32.07 -4.58
CA THR A 15 13.36 31.93 -3.65
C THR A 15 13.58 30.86 -2.57
N PHE A 16 14.72 30.19 -2.57
CA PHE A 16 15.02 29.09 -1.66
C PHE A 16 15.42 29.54 -0.25
N ASP A 17 14.83 28.92 0.77
CA ASP A 17 15.18 29.05 2.18
C ASP A 17 15.98 27.83 2.68
N VAL A 18 17.27 28.06 2.93
CA VAL A 18 18.20 27.02 3.38
C VAL A 18 17.84 26.48 4.77
N ASP A 19 17.28 27.30 5.65
CA ASP A 19 16.99 26.91 7.01
C ASP A 19 15.68 26.09 7.09
N ILE A 20 14.69 26.40 6.25
CA ILE A 20 13.51 25.53 6.06
C ILE A 20 13.94 24.18 5.50
N TRP A 21 14.78 24.17 4.46
CA TRP A 21 15.28 22.91 3.89
C TRP A 21 16.01 22.05 4.92
N LYS A 22 16.90 22.63 5.73
CA LYS A 22 17.61 21.90 6.79
C LYS A 22 16.65 21.21 7.76
N ARG A 23 15.57 21.88 8.18
CA ARG A 23 14.56 21.28 9.08
C ARG A 23 13.87 20.10 8.40
N ILE A 24 13.41 20.28 7.16
CA ILE A 24 12.75 19.21 6.39
C ILE A 24 13.69 18.02 6.16
N ARG A 25 14.95 18.29 5.83
CA ARG A 25 15.99 17.29 5.66
C ARG A 25 16.21 16.49 6.95
N THR A 26 16.28 17.16 8.10
CA THR A 26 16.37 16.52 9.41
C THR A 26 15.18 15.59 9.66
N GLU A 27 13.96 16.02 9.34
CA GLU A 27 12.78 15.17 9.46
C GLU A 27 12.84 13.95 8.54
N ILE A 28 13.20 14.15 7.26
CA ILE A 28 13.35 13.04 6.29
C ILE A 28 14.33 11.99 6.83
N ILE A 29 15.49 12.41 7.31
CA ILE A 29 16.48 11.49 7.91
C ILE A 29 15.90 10.83 9.16
N GLY A 30 15.24 11.61 10.02
CA GLY A 30 14.71 11.15 11.31
C GLY A 30 13.70 10.01 11.16
N PHE A 31 12.84 10.04 10.14
CA PHE A 31 11.95 8.91 9.88
C PHE A 31 12.54 7.85 8.94
N GLY A 32 13.62 8.09 8.21
CA GLY A 32 14.33 7.06 7.44
C GLY A 32 13.46 6.37 6.36
N PRO A 33 12.93 7.11 5.37
CA PRO A 33 12.23 6.52 4.23
C PRO A 33 13.13 5.58 3.46
N LYS A 34 12.54 4.58 2.80
CA LYS A 34 13.22 3.80 1.75
C LYS A 34 13.05 4.45 0.37
N THR A 35 12.11 5.37 0.23
CA THR A 35 11.78 6.00 -1.05
C THR A 35 11.55 7.48 -0.85
N ILE A 36 12.19 8.31 -1.67
CA ILE A 36 11.97 9.76 -1.71
C ILE A 36 11.38 10.09 -3.08
N ILE A 37 10.19 10.66 -3.12
CA ILE A 37 9.54 11.10 -4.35
C ILE A 37 9.57 12.62 -4.39
N ALA A 38 10.12 13.18 -5.47
CA ALA A 38 10.18 14.61 -5.70
C ALA A 38 9.44 14.99 -6.99
N SER A 39 8.29 15.66 -6.85
CA SER A 39 7.34 15.91 -7.94
C SER A 39 7.60 17.17 -8.77
N GLY A 40 8.86 17.48 -9.07
CA GLY A 40 9.25 18.56 -9.98
C GLY A 40 9.51 19.92 -9.33
N ASP A 41 9.93 20.86 -10.16
CA ASP A 41 10.41 22.21 -9.81
C ASP A 41 11.51 22.18 -8.75
N PHE A 42 12.59 21.46 -9.08
CA PHE A 42 13.79 21.38 -8.25
C PHE A 42 14.50 22.72 -8.14
N VAL A 43 14.44 23.52 -9.20
CA VAL A 43 15.24 24.74 -9.39
C VAL A 43 14.36 25.88 -9.90
N ASP A 44 14.75 27.12 -9.66
CA ASP A 44 14.02 28.31 -10.17
C ASP A 44 14.09 28.45 -11.70
N HIS A 45 15.15 27.91 -12.31
CA HIS A 45 15.43 27.98 -13.73
C HIS A 45 16.30 26.78 -14.16
N PRO A 46 16.25 26.33 -15.43
CA PRO A 46 16.84 25.07 -15.90
C PRO A 46 18.38 25.11 -16.06
N ASP A 47 19.07 25.63 -15.05
CA ASP A 47 20.53 25.69 -14.99
C ASP A 47 21.08 24.32 -14.58
N PRO A 48 21.97 23.71 -15.38
CA PRO A 48 22.48 22.38 -15.10
C PRO A 48 23.29 22.29 -13.79
N LEU A 49 23.88 23.39 -13.30
CA LEU A 49 24.59 23.41 -12.02
C LEU A 49 23.62 23.41 -10.84
N LEU A 50 22.48 24.11 -10.94
CA LEU A 50 21.43 24.05 -9.94
C LEU A 50 20.79 22.65 -9.90
N LEU A 51 20.51 22.07 -11.08
CA LEU A 51 19.99 20.71 -11.17
C LEU A 51 20.96 19.70 -10.57
N LEU A 52 22.28 19.88 -10.82
CA LEU A 52 23.31 19.02 -10.25
C LEU A 52 23.41 19.18 -8.72
N ALA A 53 23.22 20.38 -8.20
CA ALA A 53 23.16 20.63 -6.76
C ALA A 53 21.96 19.94 -6.12
N ALA A 54 20.77 20.05 -6.73
CA ALA A 54 19.56 19.36 -6.28
C ALA A 54 19.75 17.84 -6.29
N LYS A 55 20.27 17.28 -7.40
CA LYS A 55 20.60 15.84 -7.47
C LYS A 55 21.60 15.41 -6.40
N SER A 56 22.69 16.17 -6.24
CA SER A 56 23.73 15.88 -5.25
C SER A 56 23.17 15.83 -3.83
N GLU A 57 22.25 16.74 -3.50
CA GLU A 57 21.56 16.75 -2.22
C GLU A 57 20.66 15.53 -2.04
N LEU A 58 19.87 15.15 -3.05
CA LEU A 58 19.00 13.97 -2.97
C LEU A 58 19.79 12.66 -2.83
N GLU A 59 20.92 12.53 -3.54
CA GLU A 59 21.83 11.39 -3.40
C GLU A 59 22.39 11.29 -1.98
N ASP A 60 22.78 12.42 -1.39
CA ASP A 60 23.30 12.47 -0.04
C ASP A 60 22.22 12.16 1.00
N LEU A 61 21.02 12.69 0.79
CA LEU A 61 19.86 12.44 1.63
C LEU A 61 19.51 10.94 1.64
N CYS A 62 19.52 10.29 0.47
CA CYS A 62 19.34 8.82 0.38
C CYS A 62 20.41 8.07 1.19
N LYS A 63 21.69 8.45 1.08
CA LYS A 63 22.77 7.82 1.85
C LYS A 63 22.58 7.98 3.36
N GLU A 64 22.13 9.15 3.80
CA GLU A 64 21.90 9.46 5.22
C GLU A 64 20.63 8.79 5.79
N CYS A 65 19.61 8.52 4.96
CA CYS A 65 18.43 7.73 5.36
C CYS A 65 18.72 6.23 5.54
N GLY A 66 19.77 5.73 4.90
CA GLY A 66 20.24 4.34 5.05
C GLY A 66 20.34 3.57 3.73
N PRO A 67 20.93 2.36 3.77
CA PRO A 67 21.16 1.55 2.59
C PRO A 67 19.84 1.16 1.91
N GLY A 68 19.84 1.19 0.58
CA GLY A 68 18.65 0.86 -0.22
C GLY A 68 17.62 1.99 -0.32
N THR A 69 17.88 3.17 0.25
CA THR A 69 17.03 4.34 0.01
C THR A 69 17.23 4.86 -1.42
N GLU A 70 16.15 5.05 -2.16
CA GLU A 70 16.18 5.60 -3.51
C GLU A 70 15.29 6.82 -3.67
N PHE A 71 15.60 7.66 -4.67
CA PHE A 71 14.76 8.79 -5.03
C PHE A 71 14.21 8.69 -6.46
N PHE A 72 12.99 9.20 -6.65
CA PHE A 72 12.23 9.22 -7.90
C PHE A 72 11.81 10.65 -8.23
N VAL A 73 12.05 11.07 -9.47
CA VAL A 73 11.84 12.46 -9.91
C VAL A 73 10.98 12.56 -11.17
N VAL A 74 10.20 13.63 -11.27
CA VAL A 74 9.63 14.11 -12.55
C VAL A 74 10.05 15.56 -12.74
N PRO A 75 10.24 16.03 -13.98
CA PRO A 75 10.49 17.45 -14.20
C PRO A 75 9.24 18.27 -13.95
N GLY A 76 9.40 19.43 -13.32
CA GLY A 76 8.43 20.52 -13.36
C GLY A 76 8.71 21.50 -14.49
N ASN A 77 7.90 22.55 -14.59
CA ASN A 77 8.04 23.52 -15.67
C ASN A 77 9.29 24.39 -15.48
N HIS A 78 9.71 24.72 -14.26
CA HIS A 78 10.95 25.50 -14.01
C HIS A 78 12.23 24.69 -14.24
N ASP A 79 12.14 23.36 -14.19
CA ASP A 79 13.26 22.47 -14.52
C ASP A 79 13.55 22.40 -16.03
N LEU A 80 12.57 22.80 -16.85
CA LEU A 80 12.61 22.69 -18.31
C LEU A 80 12.46 24.04 -19.03
N LEU A 81 11.91 25.06 -18.40
CA LEU A 81 11.59 26.34 -19.04
C LEU A 81 12.16 27.48 -18.19
N ASP A 82 12.76 28.47 -18.86
CA ASP A 82 13.17 29.70 -18.20
C ASP A 82 11.91 30.41 -17.69
N PHE A 83 11.92 30.83 -16.42
CA PHE A 83 10.76 31.42 -15.73
C PHE A 83 9.50 30.53 -15.75
N GLY A 84 9.64 29.23 -16.02
CA GLY A 84 8.53 28.29 -16.08
C GLY A 84 7.68 28.37 -17.35
N ASN A 85 7.96 29.28 -18.28
CA ASN A 85 7.13 29.49 -19.48
C ASN A 85 7.90 29.82 -20.77
N ILE A 86 9.19 30.17 -20.68
CA ILE A 86 10.04 30.47 -21.85
C ILE A 86 10.83 29.21 -22.22
N ILE A 87 10.75 28.80 -23.48
CA ILE A 87 11.50 27.64 -23.97
C ILE A 87 12.99 27.93 -23.88
N HIS A 88 13.69 27.24 -22.99
CA HIS A 88 15.14 27.26 -22.93
C HIS A 88 15.70 26.15 -23.86
N PRO A 89 16.46 26.48 -24.92
CA PRO A 89 17.05 25.46 -25.79
C PRO A 89 17.87 24.46 -24.99
N PHE A 90 17.65 23.16 -25.22
CA PHE A 90 18.36 22.06 -24.56
C PHE A 90 18.09 21.83 -23.07
N SER A 91 17.23 22.58 -22.39
CA SER A 91 16.90 22.38 -20.97
C SER A 91 16.44 20.96 -20.65
N ARG A 92 15.54 20.38 -21.47
CA ARG A 92 15.13 18.98 -21.37
C ARG A 92 16.31 18.01 -21.43
N LYS A 93 17.25 18.26 -22.34
CA LYS A 93 18.48 17.45 -22.43
C LYS A 93 19.34 17.62 -21.18
N TRP A 94 19.37 18.80 -20.57
CA TRP A 94 20.09 19.03 -19.31
C TRP A 94 19.45 18.30 -18.14
N PHE A 95 18.13 18.41 -17.98
CA PHE A 95 17.39 17.67 -16.96
C PHE A 95 17.65 16.17 -17.11
N ASP A 96 17.44 15.61 -18.30
CA ASP A 96 17.61 14.17 -18.54
C ASP A 96 19.05 13.72 -18.23
N ARG A 97 20.05 14.50 -18.66
CA ARG A 97 21.47 14.20 -18.42
C ARG A 97 21.85 14.29 -16.96
N VAL A 98 21.44 15.35 -16.27
CA VAL A 98 21.80 15.52 -14.87
C VAL A 98 21.07 14.47 -14.03
N MET A 99 19.75 14.36 -14.17
CA MET A 99 18.95 13.50 -13.32
C MET A 99 19.22 12.01 -13.57
N PHE A 100 19.35 11.52 -14.80
CA PHE A 100 19.39 10.08 -15.09
C PHE A 100 20.75 9.50 -15.50
N HIS A 101 21.82 10.30 -15.52
CA HIS A 101 23.17 9.82 -15.83
C HIS A 101 24.09 9.86 -14.62
N GLU A 102 25.16 9.08 -14.68
CA GLU A 102 26.22 9.08 -13.67
C GLU A 102 26.90 10.47 -13.59
N THR A 103 26.88 11.07 -12.40
CA THR A 103 27.39 12.43 -12.16
C THR A 103 28.44 12.51 -11.05
N ALA A 104 28.84 11.39 -10.42
CA ALA A 104 29.76 11.39 -9.29
C ALA A 104 31.13 12.02 -9.62
N ASN A 105 31.70 11.71 -10.79
CA ASN A 105 32.98 12.28 -11.22
C ASN A 105 32.89 13.80 -11.44
N LEU A 106 31.81 14.26 -12.08
CA LEU A 106 31.58 15.69 -12.29
C LEU A 106 31.40 16.42 -10.96
N ARG A 107 30.59 15.85 -10.07
CA ARG A 107 30.36 16.34 -8.71
C ARG A 107 31.67 16.46 -7.93
N SER A 108 32.51 15.42 -7.93
CA SER A 108 33.80 15.40 -7.25
C SER A 108 34.77 16.46 -7.78
N LYS A 109 34.88 16.58 -9.12
CA LYS A 109 35.71 17.60 -9.78
C LYS A 109 35.25 19.02 -9.40
N LEU A 110 33.93 19.26 -9.44
CA LEU A 110 33.35 20.56 -9.06
C LEU A 110 33.61 20.89 -7.59
N GLN A 111 33.31 19.96 -6.68
CA GLN A 111 33.53 20.16 -5.25
C GLN A 111 35.00 20.44 -4.92
N SER A 112 35.93 19.72 -5.57
CA SER A 112 37.37 19.95 -5.42
C SER A 112 37.78 21.34 -5.91
N GLY A 113 37.28 21.78 -7.07
CA GLY A 113 37.60 23.11 -7.61
C GLY A 113 36.94 24.27 -6.86
N LEU A 114 35.78 24.02 -6.25
CA LEU A 114 34.98 25.04 -5.54
C LEU A 114 35.33 25.14 -4.06
N SER A 115 35.98 24.13 -3.47
CA SER A 115 36.29 24.06 -2.03
C SER A 115 35.04 24.08 -1.12
N PHE A 116 33.87 23.69 -1.63
CA PHE A 116 32.65 23.49 -0.83
C PHE A 116 31.82 22.31 -1.35
N ARG A 117 30.97 21.74 -0.48
CA ARG A 117 30.05 20.65 -0.85
C ARG A 117 28.91 21.19 -1.71
N LEU A 118 28.84 20.74 -2.95
CA LEU A 118 27.70 20.99 -3.83
C LEU A 118 26.42 20.34 -3.24
N GLY A 119 25.36 21.13 -3.10
CA GLY A 119 24.08 20.72 -2.49
C GLY A 119 23.13 21.90 -2.31
N LEU A 120 22.05 21.72 -1.54
CA LEU A 120 21.04 22.75 -1.29
C LEU A 120 21.44 23.64 -0.10
N ASN A 121 22.51 24.43 -0.28
CA ASN A 121 23.13 25.22 0.79
C ASN A 121 23.49 26.66 0.37
N ASN A 122 23.90 27.48 1.35
CA ASN A 122 24.22 28.89 1.18
C ASN A 122 25.42 29.12 0.25
N GLU A 123 26.42 28.24 0.30
CA GLU A 123 27.64 28.31 -0.50
C GLU A 123 27.30 28.16 -1.98
N THR A 124 26.50 27.14 -2.32
CA THR A 124 26.04 26.89 -3.68
C THR A 124 25.15 28.04 -4.19
N LEU A 125 24.24 28.58 -3.35
CA LEU A 125 23.41 29.74 -3.70
C LEU A 125 24.22 31.03 -3.93
N ARG A 126 25.26 31.28 -3.11
CA ARG A 126 26.15 32.42 -3.31
C ARG A 126 26.89 32.31 -4.63
N TRP A 127 27.32 31.09 -4.95
CA TRP A 127 28.07 30.81 -6.17
C TRP A 127 27.23 31.05 -7.44
N THR A 128 25.95 30.69 -7.42
CA THR A 128 25.04 30.86 -8.58
C THR A 128 24.70 32.33 -8.88
N LYS A 129 24.89 33.22 -7.90
CA LYS A 129 24.67 34.68 -8.03
C LYS A 129 25.84 35.42 -8.70
N LEU A 130 27.01 34.79 -8.88
CA LEU A 130 28.21 35.47 -9.42
C LEU A 130 28.10 35.75 -10.94
N PRO A 131 28.04 37.03 -11.39
CA PRO A 131 27.81 37.37 -12.80
C PRO A 131 28.93 36.94 -13.75
N ARG A 132 30.18 36.93 -13.26
CA ARG A 132 31.37 36.53 -14.04
C ARG A 132 31.33 35.06 -14.44
N LEU A 133 30.65 34.22 -13.68
CA LEU A 133 30.54 32.77 -13.91
C LEU A 133 29.37 32.40 -14.81
N ARG A 134 28.28 33.18 -14.83
CA ARG A 134 27.25 33.09 -15.90
C ARG A 134 27.85 33.22 -17.31
N ARG A 135 29.02 33.85 -17.44
CA ARG A 135 29.78 33.98 -18.71
C ARG A 135 30.77 32.86 -18.98
N MET A 136 31.28 32.16 -17.95
CA MET A 136 32.16 30.99 -18.13
C MET A 136 31.30 29.85 -18.64
N ARG A 137 31.13 29.72 -19.97
CA ARG A 137 30.25 28.75 -20.66
C ARG A 137 30.33 27.34 -20.05
N PRO A 138 29.54 27.02 -19.00
CA PRO A 138 29.60 25.71 -18.36
C PRO A 138 29.08 24.67 -19.35
N ARG A 139 28.26 25.14 -20.30
CA ARG A 139 27.69 24.42 -21.43
C ARG A 139 28.68 23.60 -22.24
N ASN A 140 29.96 23.93 -22.35
CA ASN A 140 30.88 23.09 -23.12
C ASN A 140 31.48 21.99 -22.24
N TRP A 141 31.93 22.34 -21.03
CA TRP A 141 32.58 21.38 -20.13
C TRP A 141 31.61 20.39 -19.49
N LEU A 142 30.47 20.86 -18.95
CA LEU A 142 29.42 19.96 -18.44
C LEU A 142 28.91 19.02 -19.52
N TRP A 143 28.89 19.46 -20.78
CA TRP A 143 28.39 18.65 -21.89
C TRP A 143 29.33 17.50 -22.23
N VAL A 144 30.64 17.69 -22.07
CA VAL A 144 31.66 16.63 -22.23
C VAL A 144 31.61 15.65 -21.06
N GLU A 145 31.54 16.14 -19.83
CA GLU A 145 31.58 15.27 -18.63
C GLU A 145 30.26 14.48 -18.43
N THR A 146 29.11 15.03 -18.83
CA THR A 146 27.81 14.33 -18.78
C THR A 146 27.52 13.50 -20.03
N TRP A 147 28.48 13.39 -20.97
CA TRP A 147 28.26 12.64 -22.22
C TRP A 147 28.30 11.13 -22.04
N THR A 148 28.68 10.64 -20.86
CA THR A 148 28.68 9.21 -20.59
C THR A 148 27.27 8.65 -20.81
N ASP A 149 27.17 7.55 -21.55
CA ASP A 149 25.89 6.87 -21.73
C ASP A 149 25.58 5.91 -20.56
N LYS A 150 26.20 6.15 -19.40
CA LYS A 150 26.01 5.38 -18.18
C LYS A 150 24.92 6.01 -17.33
N CYS A 151 23.97 5.18 -16.90
CA CYS A 151 23.04 5.49 -15.82
C CYS A 151 23.77 5.61 -14.48
N ASP A 152 23.19 6.31 -13.51
CA ASP A 152 23.68 6.41 -12.12
C ASP A 152 23.31 5.19 -11.24
N GLY A 153 22.85 4.09 -11.85
CA GLY A 153 22.49 2.85 -11.17
C GLY A 153 21.16 2.86 -10.39
N ARG A 154 20.48 4.01 -10.23
CA ARG A 154 19.16 4.09 -9.58
C ARG A 154 18.11 3.31 -10.39
N VAL A 155 17.09 2.74 -9.71
CA VAL A 155 16.01 1.99 -10.39
C VAL A 155 15.39 2.86 -11.50
N GLN A 156 15.00 4.09 -11.16
CA GLN A 156 14.36 4.99 -12.13
C GLN A 156 15.24 5.31 -13.35
N SER A 157 16.54 5.55 -13.15
CA SER A 157 17.46 5.85 -14.25
C SER A 157 17.64 4.67 -15.20
N CYS A 158 17.67 3.46 -14.64
CA CYS A 158 17.69 2.23 -15.42
C CYS A 158 16.39 2.06 -16.21
N ASP A 159 15.23 2.26 -15.58
CA ASP A 159 13.92 2.15 -16.22
C ASP A 159 13.69 3.21 -17.29
N TYR A 160 14.15 4.44 -17.06
CA TYR A 160 14.12 5.50 -18.07
C TYR A 160 14.88 5.10 -19.33
N ARG A 161 16.03 4.45 -19.19
CA ARG A 161 16.81 3.96 -20.33
C ARG A 161 16.17 2.76 -21.01
N ARG A 162 15.64 1.81 -20.24
CA ARG A 162 14.89 0.66 -20.77
C ARG A 162 13.69 1.12 -21.59
N ALA A 163 12.99 2.15 -21.12
CA ALA A 163 11.93 2.85 -21.84
C ALA A 163 12.44 3.72 -23.01
N ARG A 164 13.71 3.57 -23.43
CA ARG A 164 14.35 4.33 -24.52
C ARG A 164 14.26 5.84 -24.32
N ARG A 165 14.43 6.29 -23.08
CA ARG A 165 14.33 7.70 -22.64
C ARG A 165 12.95 8.30 -22.91
N GLN A 166 11.91 7.50 -22.77
CA GLN A 166 10.53 7.92 -22.90
C GLN A 166 9.82 7.85 -21.56
N TRP A 167 8.86 8.74 -21.38
CA TRP A 167 7.92 8.74 -20.26
C TRP A 167 6.65 7.96 -20.65
N PRO A 168 5.90 7.36 -19.71
CA PRO A 168 6.21 7.27 -18.29
C PRO A 168 7.41 6.36 -18.02
N THR A 169 8.07 6.59 -16.89
CA THR A 169 8.98 5.59 -16.32
C THR A 169 8.24 4.80 -15.27
N ARG A 170 8.42 3.48 -15.28
CA ARG A 170 7.75 2.56 -14.36
C ARG A 170 8.80 1.79 -13.60
N SER A 171 8.79 1.98 -12.29
CA SER A 171 9.80 1.44 -11.40
C SER A 171 9.14 0.68 -10.26
N ILE A 172 9.66 -0.50 -9.95
CA ILE A 172 9.26 -1.24 -8.75
C ILE A 172 10.37 -1.11 -7.72
N HIS A 173 10.05 -0.53 -6.57
CA HIS A 173 10.98 -0.37 -5.46
C HIS A 173 10.25 -0.63 -4.14
N ASP A 174 10.77 -1.54 -3.32
CA ASP A 174 10.17 -1.94 -2.04
C ASP A 174 8.65 -2.28 -2.17
N GLN A 175 8.32 -3.14 -3.14
CA GLN A 175 6.95 -3.54 -3.52
C GLN A 175 6.02 -2.40 -3.93
N THR A 176 6.54 -1.19 -4.17
CA THR A 176 5.78 -0.05 -4.66
C THR A 176 6.05 0.14 -6.14
N LEU A 177 4.99 0.10 -6.96
CA LEU A 177 5.06 0.53 -8.36
C LEU A 177 4.95 2.05 -8.41
N ILE A 178 5.99 2.70 -8.90
CA ILE A 178 6.08 4.15 -9.06
C ILE A 178 6.11 4.46 -10.56
N THR A 179 5.07 5.14 -11.02
CA THR A 179 4.89 5.57 -12.41
C THR A 179 5.08 7.06 -12.50
N CYS A 180 6.24 7.49 -13.01
CA CYS A 180 6.57 8.90 -13.15
C CYS A 180 6.17 9.38 -14.55
N LEU A 181 5.42 10.47 -14.62
CA LEU A 181 4.80 11.04 -15.82
C LEU A 181 5.36 12.43 -16.10
N ASP A 182 5.77 12.68 -17.34
CA ASP A 182 6.20 14.02 -17.76
C ASP A 182 4.97 14.84 -18.18
N SER A 183 4.57 15.73 -17.29
CA SER A 183 3.43 16.63 -17.51
C SER A 183 3.75 17.90 -18.30
N ASN A 184 5.00 18.07 -18.75
CA ASN A 184 5.44 19.20 -19.56
C ASN A 184 5.29 18.86 -21.05
N ASN A 185 4.06 18.90 -21.57
CA ASN A 185 3.81 18.53 -22.97
C ASN A 185 4.36 19.59 -23.95
N PRO A 186 5.38 19.27 -24.75
CA PRO A 186 5.99 20.23 -25.67
C PRO A 186 5.10 20.54 -26.89
N LEU A 187 3.97 19.86 -27.09
CA LEU A 187 3.05 20.16 -28.19
C LEU A 187 2.16 21.38 -27.89
N LEU A 188 2.05 21.81 -26.62
CA LEU A 188 1.23 22.97 -26.21
C LEU A 188 1.94 24.34 -26.40
N ARG A 189 2.92 24.36 -27.31
CA ARG A 189 4.01 25.34 -27.51
C ARG A 189 3.65 26.81 -27.67
N GLN A 190 2.38 27.19 -27.83
CA GLN A 190 2.05 28.56 -28.25
C GLN A 190 1.45 29.46 -27.17
N PHE A 191 0.79 28.96 -26.11
CA PHE A 191 0.11 29.86 -25.13
C PHE A 191 -0.08 29.30 -23.71
N THR A 192 0.70 28.29 -23.27
CA THR A 192 0.50 27.65 -21.96
C THR A 192 1.51 28.18 -20.94
N PHE A 193 1.13 29.26 -20.25
CA PHE A 193 1.98 29.97 -19.29
C PHE A 193 2.42 29.13 -18.08
N ALA A 194 1.69 28.05 -17.77
CA ALA A 194 1.98 27.10 -16.69
C ALA A 194 1.09 25.84 -16.80
N THR A 195 0.51 25.57 -17.98
CA THR A 195 -0.47 24.50 -18.15
C THR A 195 0.21 23.22 -18.63
N GLY A 196 0.10 22.15 -17.84
CA GLY A 196 0.58 20.84 -18.24
C GLY A 196 -0.41 20.05 -19.11
N ALA A 197 0.08 18.97 -19.70
CA ALA A 197 -0.74 17.85 -20.20
C ALA A 197 0.08 16.56 -20.20
N ILE A 198 -0.57 15.42 -20.06
CA ILE A 198 0.06 14.12 -20.31
C ILE A 198 -0.14 13.78 -21.79
N GLY A 199 0.93 13.43 -22.52
CA GLY A 199 0.79 13.00 -23.91
C GLY A 199 -0.03 11.70 -24.00
N GLY A 200 -0.87 11.53 -25.03
CA GLY A 200 -1.68 10.30 -25.21
C GLY A 200 -0.85 9.02 -25.15
N GLY A 201 0.28 8.99 -25.86
CA GLY A 201 1.20 7.85 -25.79
C GLY A 201 1.88 7.62 -24.43
N GLN A 202 1.80 8.56 -23.47
CA GLN A 202 2.16 8.27 -22.07
C GLN A 202 1.01 7.58 -21.33
N ILE A 203 -0.24 8.04 -21.52
CA ILE A 203 -1.46 7.45 -20.95
C ILE A 203 -1.61 6.00 -21.42
N ASP A 204 -1.47 5.75 -22.72
CA ASP A 204 -1.59 4.42 -23.32
C ASP A 204 -0.56 3.42 -22.75
N ARG A 205 0.58 3.92 -22.24
CA ARG A 205 1.65 3.11 -21.63
C ARG A 205 1.55 2.96 -20.12
N ILE A 206 0.53 3.52 -19.48
CA ILE A 206 0.25 3.24 -18.07
C ILE A 206 -0.14 1.76 -17.91
N ASP A 207 -0.84 1.17 -18.88
CA ASP A 207 -1.38 -0.21 -18.85
C ASP A 207 -0.32 -1.29 -19.17
N THR A 208 0.74 -0.98 -19.92
CA THR A 208 1.61 -2.01 -20.50
C THR A 208 2.27 -2.88 -19.44
N SER A 209 1.92 -4.17 -19.35
CA SER A 209 2.50 -5.12 -18.37
C SER A 209 3.98 -5.40 -18.58
N ASP A 210 4.60 -4.79 -19.60
CA ASP A 210 5.98 -4.98 -20.03
C ASP A 210 6.95 -4.86 -18.86
N VAL A 211 7.34 -6.03 -18.35
CA VAL A 211 8.50 -6.21 -17.50
C VAL A 211 9.70 -5.89 -18.38
N LEU A 212 10.26 -4.70 -18.21
CA LEU A 212 11.38 -4.27 -19.03
C LEU A 212 12.62 -5.13 -18.74
N ASP A 213 13.31 -5.55 -19.80
CA ASP A 213 14.54 -6.34 -19.76
C ASP A 213 15.64 -5.73 -18.87
N ALA A 214 16.69 -6.51 -18.58
CA ALA A 214 17.88 -6.02 -17.89
C ALA A 214 18.38 -4.69 -18.48
N CYS A 215 18.80 -3.76 -17.62
CA CYS A 215 19.18 -2.43 -18.08
C CYS A 215 20.45 -2.51 -18.94
N PRO A 216 20.44 -2.02 -20.20
CA PRO A 216 21.56 -2.22 -21.13
C PRO A 216 22.85 -1.49 -20.72
N CYS A 217 22.80 -0.45 -19.85
CA CYS A 217 24.00 0.30 -19.43
C CYS A 217 24.82 -0.40 -18.34
N CYS A 218 24.16 -1.01 -17.36
CA CYS A 218 24.84 -1.49 -16.16
C CYS A 218 24.64 -2.98 -15.90
N GLY A 219 23.69 -3.66 -16.56
CA GLY A 219 23.32 -5.04 -16.28
C GLY A 219 22.84 -5.30 -14.84
N ALA A 220 22.79 -4.26 -14.00
CA ALA A 220 22.95 -4.41 -12.55
C ALA A 220 21.67 -4.78 -11.81
N ARG A 221 20.52 -4.80 -12.49
CA ARG A 221 19.26 -5.14 -11.88
C ARG A 221 18.44 -5.98 -12.85
N GLU A 222 18.42 -7.28 -12.61
CA GLU A 222 17.17 -8.00 -12.83
C GLU A 222 16.12 -7.32 -11.96
N ASN A 223 14.88 -7.19 -12.46
CA ASN A 223 13.81 -6.75 -11.58
C ASN A 223 13.85 -7.72 -10.39
N GLY A 224 14.15 -7.20 -9.19
CA GLY A 224 14.43 -8.06 -8.04
C GLY A 224 13.27 -9.04 -7.79
N PRO A 225 13.36 -10.01 -6.87
CA PRO A 225 12.29 -10.99 -6.62
C PRO A 225 10.88 -10.38 -6.43
N ALA A 226 10.80 -9.08 -6.10
CA ALA A 226 9.60 -8.25 -6.14
C ALA A 226 8.89 -8.13 -7.53
N ALA A 227 9.53 -8.51 -8.65
CA ALA A 227 8.87 -8.58 -9.95
C ALA A 227 7.72 -9.60 -9.93
N ASN A 228 7.91 -10.69 -9.19
CA ASN A 228 6.89 -11.72 -8.95
C ASN A 228 6.20 -11.52 -7.58
N GLY A 229 6.86 -10.85 -6.62
CA GLY A 229 6.42 -10.69 -5.22
C GLY A 229 5.15 -9.86 -4.94
N GLY A 230 4.39 -9.48 -5.96
CA GLY A 230 3.20 -8.64 -5.81
C GLY A 230 3.52 -7.16 -5.54
N LYS A 231 2.59 -6.28 -5.91
CA LYS A 231 2.67 -4.84 -5.67
C LYS A 231 1.83 -4.51 -4.45
N LEU A 232 2.41 -3.85 -3.45
CA LEU A 232 1.69 -3.36 -2.28
C LEU A 232 0.99 -2.03 -2.57
N LEU A 233 1.69 -1.14 -3.27
CA LEU A 233 1.22 0.20 -3.62
C LEU A 233 1.48 0.51 -5.09
N LYS A 234 0.58 1.25 -5.72
CA LYS A 234 0.77 1.87 -7.03
C LYS A 234 0.63 3.39 -6.92
N ILE A 235 1.68 4.09 -7.33
CA ILE A 235 1.80 5.55 -7.19
C ILE A 235 2.07 6.16 -8.55
N ALA A 236 1.25 7.12 -8.97
CA ALA A 236 1.54 7.98 -10.10
C ALA A 236 2.20 9.27 -9.58
N VAL A 237 3.24 9.73 -10.26
CA VAL A 237 3.96 10.96 -9.93
C VAL A 237 3.95 11.85 -11.16
N LEU A 238 3.53 13.10 -11.00
CA LEU A 238 3.55 14.13 -12.03
C LEU A 238 3.80 15.48 -11.38
N HIS A 239 4.06 16.53 -12.16
CA HIS A 239 4.25 17.87 -11.58
C HIS A 239 2.95 18.66 -11.54
N HIS A 240 2.28 18.84 -12.68
CA HIS A 240 1.07 19.66 -12.76
C HIS A 240 -0.15 19.02 -12.09
N HIS A 241 -1.08 19.85 -11.61
CA HIS A 241 -2.29 19.43 -10.92
C HIS A 241 -3.27 18.67 -11.82
N PRO A 242 -3.62 17.41 -11.52
CA PRO A 242 -4.62 16.67 -12.28
C PRO A 242 -6.06 17.13 -11.99
N MET A 243 -6.27 17.92 -10.94
CA MET A 243 -7.56 18.47 -10.52
C MET A 243 -7.41 19.87 -9.90
N PRO A 244 -8.47 20.69 -9.84
CA PRO A 244 -8.43 21.99 -9.19
C PRO A 244 -8.03 21.92 -7.71
N ILE A 245 -7.31 22.94 -7.23
CA ILE A 245 -6.99 23.05 -5.80
C ILE A 245 -8.01 23.96 -5.14
N ALA A 246 -8.65 23.47 -4.08
CA ALA A 246 -9.53 24.29 -3.26
C ALA A 246 -8.81 25.57 -2.79
N LEU A 247 -9.27 26.72 -3.27
CA LEU A 247 -8.75 28.02 -2.86
C LEU A 247 -9.05 28.23 -1.38
N ARG A 248 -8.00 28.33 -0.56
CA ARG A 248 -8.15 28.75 0.85
C ARG A 248 -8.76 30.16 0.91
N ASP A 249 -9.41 30.50 2.03
CA ASP A 249 -9.88 31.85 2.37
C ASP A 249 -8.70 32.85 2.59
N LYS A 250 -7.72 32.88 1.67
CA LYS A 250 -6.85 34.04 1.53
C LYS A 250 -7.75 35.18 1.03
N SER A 251 -7.57 36.37 1.62
CA SER A 251 -8.38 37.59 1.41
C SER A 251 -9.12 37.65 0.06
N VAL A 252 -10.43 37.89 0.09
CA VAL A 252 -11.36 37.96 -1.07
C VAL A 252 -10.77 38.69 -2.29
N VAL A 253 -9.91 39.69 -2.08
CA VAL A 253 -9.22 40.46 -3.12
C VAL A 253 -8.22 39.64 -3.96
N ARG A 254 -7.48 38.70 -3.35
CA ARG A 254 -6.57 37.80 -4.09
C ARG A 254 -7.34 36.70 -4.82
N ARG A 255 -8.49 36.29 -4.27
CA ARG A 255 -9.39 35.28 -4.86
C ARG A 255 -9.75 35.62 -6.31
N GLY A 256 -10.05 36.89 -6.59
CA GLY A 256 -10.42 37.33 -7.94
C GLY A 256 -9.32 37.25 -9.00
N LYS A 257 -8.03 37.28 -8.61
CA LYS A 257 -6.90 37.13 -9.54
C LYS A 257 -6.47 35.67 -9.69
N GLU A 258 -6.37 34.95 -8.57
CA GLU A 258 -5.98 33.53 -8.58
C GLU A 258 -7.04 32.66 -9.26
N ALA A 259 -8.33 32.91 -9.01
CA ALA A 259 -9.41 32.17 -9.68
C ALA A 259 -9.42 32.36 -11.20
N LYS A 260 -8.99 33.52 -11.70
CA LYS A 260 -8.86 33.78 -13.15
C LYS A 260 -7.70 33.01 -13.79
N LEU A 261 -6.67 32.68 -13.00
CA LEU A 261 -5.49 31.96 -13.48
C LEU A 261 -5.62 30.45 -13.33
N GLU A 262 -6.47 29.97 -12.42
CA GLU A 262 -6.64 28.53 -12.15
C GLU A 262 -6.89 27.66 -13.40
N PRO A 263 -7.75 28.04 -14.37
CA PRO A 263 -7.94 27.25 -15.60
C PRO A 263 -6.64 27.03 -16.40
N PHE A 264 -5.64 27.89 -16.23
CA PHE A 264 -4.34 27.80 -16.89
C PHE A 264 -3.29 27.05 -16.07
N LEU A 265 -3.61 26.63 -14.84
CA LEU A 265 -2.70 25.93 -13.91
C LEU A 265 -3.08 24.46 -13.70
N ILE A 266 -4.20 24.02 -14.29
CA ILE A 266 -4.68 22.64 -14.21
C ILE A 266 -4.20 21.85 -15.44
N LEU A 267 -3.85 20.58 -15.23
CA LEU A 267 -3.52 19.65 -16.29
C LEU A 267 -4.70 19.52 -17.28
N LYS A 268 -4.49 19.86 -18.56
CA LYS A 268 -5.60 19.96 -19.55
C LYS A 268 -6.42 18.69 -19.71
N ASN A 269 -5.76 17.54 -19.60
CA ASN A 269 -6.38 16.22 -19.69
C ASN A 269 -6.31 15.47 -18.35
N GLY A 270 -6.45 16.20 -17.24
CA GLY A 270 -6.46 15.62 -15.90
C GLY A 270 -7.57 14.59 -15.68
N GLY A 271 -8.75 14.82 -16.25
CA GLY A 271 -9.86 13.86 -16.21
C GLY A 271 -9.51 12.52 -16.86
N ASP A 272 -8.98 12.55 -18.08
CA ASP A 272 -8.56 11.34 -18.82
C ASP A 272 -7.46 10.58 -18.05
N LEU A 273 -6.49 11.32 -17.48
CA LEU A 273 -5.44 10.73 -16.68
C LEU A 273 -5.99 10.05 -15.42
N ILE A 274 -6.83 10.74 -14.64
CA ILE A 274 -7.40 10.17 -13.41
C ILE A 274 -8.23 8.94 -13.74
N HIS A 275 -9.06 9.00 -14.78
CA HIS A 275 -9.84 7.87 -15.24
C HIS A 275 -8.96 6.65 -15.57
N GLU A 276 -7.88 6.85 -16.34
CA GLU A 276 -6.96 5.77 -16.67
C GLU A 276 -6.23 5.23 -15.43
N LEU A 277 -5.78 6.10 -14.52
CA LEU A 277 -5.13 5.68 -13.28
C LEU A 277 -6.07 4.88 -12.37
N GLN A 278 -7.36 5.23 -12.31
CA GLN A 278 -8.36 4.44 -11.57
C GLN A 278 -8.65 3.10 -12.23
N ARG A 279 -8.76 3.06 -13.56
CA ARG A 279 -8.90 1.81 -14.33
C ARG A 279 -7.73 0.86 -14.02
N GLN A 280 -6.53 1.42 -13.90
CA GLN A 280 -5.29 0.71 -13.55
C GLN A 280 -5.10 0.48 -12.05
N ARG A 281 -6.11 0.86 -11.24
CA ARG A 281 -6.17 0.70 -9.79
C ARG A 281 -4.95 1.32 -9.09
N PHE A 282 -4.55 2.53 -9.48
CA PHE A 282 -3.56 3.30 -8.74
C PHE A 282 -4.13 3.78 -7.40
N ASP A 283 -3.29 3.77 -6.37
CA ASP A 283 -3.70 4.15 -5.01
C ASP A 283 -3.47 5.63 -4.74
N LEU A 284 -2.38 6.16 -5.31
CA LEU A 284 -1.88 7.50 -5.04
C LEU A 284 -1.51 8.24 -6.33
N ILE A 285 -1.80 9.54 -6.35
CA ILE A 285 -1.29 10.50 -7.32
C ILE A 285 -0.56 11.59 -6.54
N LEU A 286 0.77 11.69 -6.72
CA LEU A 286 1.61 12.69 -6.09
C LEU A 286 1.95 13.78 -7.09
N HIS A 287 1.70 15.04 -6.75
CA HIS A 287 2.04 16.16 -7.63
C HIS A 287 2.43 17.45 -6.90
N GLY A 288 2.89 18.45 -7.66
CA GLY A 288 3.36 19.76 -7.21
C GLY A 288 2.64 20.91 -7.92
N HIS A 289 3.38 22.00 -8.21
CA HIS A 289 3.12 23.12 -9.14
C HIS A 289 2.58 24.44 -8.55
N LYS A 290 1.47 24.43 -7.79
CA LYS A 290 0.90 25.67 -7.18
C LYS A 290 1.51 26.01 -5.82
N HIS A 291 2.45 25.19 -5.33
CA HIS A 291 3.01 25.29 -3.97
C HIS A 291 1.97 25.18 -2.85
N LEU A 292 0.78 24.67 -3.15
CA LEU A 292 -0.28 24.48 -2.17
C LEU A 292 -0.46 23.00 -1.88
N GLN A 293 -0.40 22.64 -0.60
CA GLN A 293 -0.81 21.31 -0.19
C GLN A 293 -2.32 21.12 -0.34
N GLN A 294 -2.69 19.97 -0.90
CA GLN A 294 -4.07 19.51 -1.00
C GLN A 294 -4.11 18.00 -0.83
N PHE A 295 -5.21 17.53 -0.26
CA PHE A 295 -5.58 16.13 -0.18
C PHE A 295 -6.98 16.00 -0.77
N ALA A 296 -7.14 15.09 -1.72
CA ALA A 296 -8.46 14.72 -2.23
C ALA A 296 -8.54 13.19 -2.37
N ARG A 297 -9.74 12.65 -2.15
CA ARG A 297 -10.09 11.28 -2.53
C ARG A 297 -11.01 11.39 -3.74
N VAL A 298 -10.65 10.73 -4.83
CA VAL A 298 -11.42 10.77 -6.07
C VAL A 298 -11.90 9.36 -6.39
N GLU A 299 -13.18 9.23 -6.74
CA GLU A 299 -13.82 8.00 -7.17
C GLU A 299 -14.81 8.33 -8.28
N LEU A 300 -14.41 8.11 -9.55
CA LEU A 300 -15.25 8.47 -10.70
C LEU A 300 -16.44 7.51 -10.89
N ARG A 301 -16.42 6.33 -10.25
CA ARG A 301 -17.46 5.30 -10.34
C ARG A 301 -17.89 4.85 -8.94
N ALA A 302 -18.35 5.79 -8.12
CA ALA A 302 -18.71 5.53 -6.72
C ALA A 302 -19.87 4.51 -6.57
N ASP A 303 -20.76 4.40 -7.55
CA ASP A 303 -21.85 3.43 -7.55
C ASP A 303 -21.42 2.03 -8.01
N ASP A 304 -20.21 1.89 -8.56
CA ASP A 304 -19.66 0.60 -8.95
C ASP A 304 -18.98 -0.01 -7.72
N ALA A 305 -19.43 -1.19 -7.28
CA ALA A 305 -18.77 -1.95 -6.22
C ALA A 305 -17.28 -2.25 -6.55
N LYS A 306 -16.92 -2.22 -7.83
CA LYS A 306 -15.56 -2.39 -8.35
C LYS A 306 -14.78 -1.08 -8.47
N GLY A 307 -15.35 0.03 -8.00
CA GLY A 307 -14.70 1.33 -7.91
C GLY A 307 -13.40 1.26 -7.10
N HIS A 308 -12.34 1.87 -7.63
CA HIS A 308 -11.03 1.97 -6.96
C HIS A 308 -10.73 3.45 -6.64
N PRO A 309 -11.02 3.91 -5.40
CA PRO A 309 -10.72 5.27 -5.01
C PRO A 309 -9.21 5.54 -5.11
N VAL A 310 -8.86 6.71 -5.65
CA VAL A 310 -7.47 7.17 -5.74
C VAL A 310 -7.28 8.40 -4.86
N LEU A 311 -6.18 8.43 -4.12
CA LEU A 311 -5.80 9.57 -3.29
C LEU A 311 -4.93 10.53 -4.10
N VAL A 312 -5.34 11.78 -4.22
CA VAL A 312 -4.63 12.83 -4.95
C VAL A 312 -4.00 13.79 -3.95
N LEU A 313 -2.67 13.88 -4.00
CA LEU A 313 -1.82 14.48 -3.00
C LEU A 313 -0.95 15.57 -3.65
N ALA A 314 -1.34 16.83 -3.47
CA ALA A 314 -0.54 17.98 -3.86
C ALA A 314 0.50 18.27 -2.79
N GLY A 315 1.78 18.25 -3.11
CA GLY A 315 2.84 18.84 -2.31
C GLY A 315 2.73 20.36 -2.36
N GLY A 316 2.87 21.00 -1.21
CA GLY A 316 3.25 22.40 -1.19
C GLY A 316 4.72 22.58 -1.61
N SER A 317 5.21 23.81 -1.61
CA SER A 317 6.65 24.05 -1.76
C SER A 317 7.42 23.32 -0.68
N THR A 318 8.66 22.90 -0.93
CA THR A 318 9.42 22.26 0.14
C THR A 318 10.08 23.33 1.01
N ALA A 319 10.81 24.26 0.39
CA ALA A 319 11.65 25.20 1.13
C ALA A 319 11.67 26.59 0.47
N LYS A 320 10.49 27.12 0.14
CA LYS A 320 10.36 28.40 -0.57
C LYS A 320 10.06 29.52 0.43
N GLN A 321 10.84 30.60 0.38
CA GLN A 321 10.86 31.67 1.39
C GLN A 321 9.70 32.68 1.29
N ASP A 322 9.10 32.83 0.10
CA ASP A 322 8.04 33.79 -0.19
C ASP A 322 6.63 33.17 -0.10
N GLU A 323 6.54 31.93 0.36
CA GLU A 323 5.29 31.22 0.60
C GLU A 323 4.83 31.34 2.06
N SER A 324 3.56 30.99 2.31
CA SER A 324 3.09 30.83 3.68
C SER A 324 3.84 29.68 4.36
N PRO A 325 4.20 29.76 5.65
CA PRO A 325 4.72 28.62 6.41
C PRO A 325 3.89 27.34 6.26
N SER A 326 2.56 27.50 6.17
CA SER A 326 1.62 26.40 5.94
C SER A 326 1.72 25.73 4.58
N ASP A 327 2.43 26.34 3.64
CA ASP A 327 2.55 25.91 2.25
C ASP A 327 3.92 25.24 2.03
N ASN A 328 4.87 25.39 2.97
CA ASN A 328 6.11 24.62 3.00
C ASN A 328 5.90 23.23 3.59
N THR A 329 5.80 22.18 2.77
CA THR A 329 5.35 20.86 3.22
C THR A 329 6.29 19.71 2.89
N LEU A 330 6.34 18.75 3.81
CA LEU A 330 6.85 17.39 3.61
C LEU A 330 5.73 16.41 3.95
N ARG A 331 5.63 15.30 3.23
CA ARG A 331 4.73 14.19 3.60
C ARG A 331 5.50 12.91 3.85
N SER A 332 5.20 12.26 4.98
CA SER A 332 5.51 10.83 5.17
C SER A 332 4.29 10.01 4.76
N ILE A 333 4.51 9.02 3.90
CA ILE A 333 3.51 8.06 3.44
C ILE A 333 4.00 6.67 3.82
N GLU A 334 3.23 5.95 4.64
CA GLU A 334 3.64 4.68 5.23
C GLU A 334 2.51 3.65 5.18
N THR A 335 2.87 2.37 5.05
CA THR A 335 1.92 1.25 5.22
C THR A 335 2.08 0.63 6.60
N GLU A 336 0.97 0.50 7.33
CA GLU A 336 0.90 -0.25 8.58
C GLU A 336 1.12 -1.76 8.36
N PRO A 337 1.33 -2.57 9.41
CA PRO A 337 1.55 -4.00 9.28
C PRO A 337 0.41 -4.80 8.64
N ASN A 338 -0.81 -4.27 8.60
CA ASN A 338 -1.94 -4.87 7.87
C ASN A 338 -2.07 -4.33 6.43
N GLY A 339 -1.12 -3.53 5.97
CA GLY A 339 -1.11 -2.90 4.65
C GLY A 339 -1.74 -1.51 4.61
N ARG A 340 -2.50 -1.11 5.64
CA ARG A 340 -3.26 0.16 5.70
C ARG A 340 -2.37 1.36 5.46
N LEU A 341 -2.80 2.28 4.60
CA LEU A 341 -2.03 3.47 4.27
C LEU A 341 -2.22 4.57 5.34
N THR A 342 -1.12 5.21 5.71
CA THR A 342 -1.10 6.40 6.56
C THR A 342 -0.32 7.50 5.88
N ILE A 343 -0.80 8.75 6.03
CA ILE A 343 -0.15 9.93 5.48
C ILE A 343 -0.05 10.97 6.58
N GLN A 344 1.18 11.41 6.86
CA GLN A 344 1.48 12.44 7.84
C GLN A 344 2.08 13.65 7.13
N THR A 345 1.49 14.83 7.33
CA THR A 345 2.04 16.08 6.79
C THR A 345 2.87 16.82 7.84
N PHE A 346 3.99 17.40 7.40
CA PHE A 346 4.88 18.27 8.15
C PHE A 346 4.86 19.66 7.50
N LEU A 347 4.85 20.73 8.29
CA LEU A 347 4.90 22.11 7.81
C LEU A 347 6.20 22.75 8.30
N GLU A 348 7.04 23.24 7.38
CA GLU A 348 8.39 23.76 7.67
C GLU A 348 9.29 22.81 8.49
N GLY A 349 9.07 21.49 8.34
CA GLY A 349 9.74 20.45 9.12
C GLY A 349 9.15 20.23 10.52
N VAL A 350 7.99 20.79 10.85
CA VAL A 350 7.28 20.52 12.10
C VAL A 350 6.14 19.54 11.86
N ARG A 351 6.03 18.49 12.69
CA ARG A 351 4.96 17.50 12.60
C ARG A 351 3.62 18.05 13.09
N HIS A 352 2.55 17.86 12.31
CA HIS A 352 1.19 18.27 12.68
C HIS A 352 0.28 17.05 12.90
N PRO A 353 0.05 16.61 14.15
CA PRO A 353 -0.67 15.37 14.45
C PRO A 353 -2.14 15.38 14.00
N ASP A 354 -2.74 16.56 13.96
CA ASP A 354 -4.09 16.85 13.44
C ASP A 354 -4.22 16.62 11.92
N ARG A 355 -3.10 16.49 11.20
CA ARG A 355 -3.04 16.26 9.75
C ARG A 355 -2.53 14.87 9.40
N LYS A 356 -3.04 13.88 10.12
CA LYS A 356 -2.81 12.47 9.83
C LYS A 356 -4.03 11.87 9.13
N TYR A 357 -3.85 11.43 7.89
CA TYR A 357 -4.80 10.56 7.23
C TYR A 357 -4.46 9.10 7.57
N ARG A 358 -5.49 8.32 7.84
CA ARG A 358 -5.41 6.88 8.02
C ARG A 358 -6.51 6.25 7.17
N GLU A 359 -6.10 5.45 6.19
CA GLU A 359 -6.98 4.89 5.16
C GLU A 359 -8.19 4.16 5.76
N PRO A 360 -9.43 4.37 5.35
CA PRO A 360 -10.57 3.58 5.81
C PRO A 360 -10.40 2.06 5.59
N ILE A 361 -10.95 1.22 6.47
CA ILE A 361 -10.77 -0.25 6.40
C ILE A 361 -11.40 -0.83 5.13
N ASP A 362 -12.55 -0.32 4.69
CA ASP A 362 -13.20 -0.66 3.43
C ASP A 362 -12.26 -0.42 2.22
N MET A 363 -11.55 0.71 2.20
CA MET A 363 -10.56 1.01 1.16
C MET A 363 -9.37 0.05 1.19
N LEU A 364 -8.87 -0.30 2.40
CA LEU A 364 -7.84 -1.32 2.55
C LEU A 364 -8.30 -2.67 1.99
N LYS A 365 -9.53 -3.10 2.32
CA LYS A 365 -10.11 -4.37 1.86
C LYS A 365 -10.20 -4.43 0.33
N ARG A 366 -10.76 -3.39 -0.31
CA ARG A 366 -10.82 -3.28 -1.78
C ARG A 366 -9.43 -3.28 -2.43
N ARG A 367 -8.47 -2.52 -1.87
CA ARG A 367 -7.09 -2.47 -2.38
C ARG A 367 -6.40 -3.82 -2.23
N ALA A 368 -6.53 -4.48 -1.07
CA ALA A 368 -5.95 -5.79 -0.82
C ALA A 368 -6.53 -6.85 -1.76
N PHE A 369 -7.86 -6.87 -1.95
CA PHE A 369 -8.52 -7.71 -2.97
C PHE A 369 -7.96 -7.43 -4.37
N ALA A 370 -7.92 -6.17 -4.80
CA ALA A 370 -7.40 -5.80 -6.12
C ALA A 370 -5.95 -6.25 -6.36
N ARG A 371 -5.05 -6.05 -5.39
CA ARG A 371 -3.65 -6.52 -5.47
C ARG A 371 -3.53 -8.03 -5.45
N SER A 372 -4.44 -8.68 -4.74
CA SER A 372 -4.49 -10.14 -4.66
C SER A 372 -4.92 -10.75 -5.99
N VAL A 373 -5.93 -10.17 -6.64
CA VAL A 373 -6.35 -10.53 -8.01
C VAL A 373 -5.22 -10.29 -9.01
N GLU A 374 -4.55 -9.12 -8.96
CA GLU A 374 -3.43 -8.83 -9.87
C GLU A 374 -2.24 -9.78 -9.69
N ARG A 375 -2.02 -10.31 -8.49
CA ARG A 375 -0.91 -11.24 -8.21
C ARG A 375 -1.27 -12.68 -8.55
N THR A 376 -2.47 -13.11 -8.20
CA THR A 376 -2.89 -14.51 -8.38
C THR A 376 -3.48 -14.78 -9.75
N MET A 377 -4.01 -13.75 -10.41
CA MET A 377 -4.85 -13.88 -11.60
C MET A 377 -6.04 -14.83 -11.38
N ILE A 378 -6.50 -14.97 -10.13
CA ILE A 378 -7.68 -15.74 -9.73
C ILE A 378 -8.68 -14.80 -9.07
N ALA A 379 -9.97 -15.11 -9.15
CA ALA A 379 -11.02 -14.47 -8.34
C ALA A 379 -12.18 -15.45 -8.11
N ALA A 380 -12.89 -15.28 -7.01
CA ALA A 380 -14.19 -15.89 -6.74
C ALA A 380 -15.20 -14.81 -6.35
N ASP A 381 -16.48 -15.03 -6.63
CA ASP A 381 -17.53 -14.05 -6.30
C ASP A 381 -17.94 -14.17 -4.84
N GLU A 382 -18.21 -15.39 -4.39
CA GLU A 382 -18.69 -15.62 -3.03
C GLU A 382 -18.06 -16.86 -2.40
N TRP A 383 -17.77 -16.75 -1.12
CA TRP A 383 -17.51 -17.89 -0.24
C TRP A 383 -18.55 -17.90 0.87
N ILE A 384 -19.29 -18.99 0.98
CA ILE A 384 -20.22 -19.22 2.08
C ILE A 384 -19.64 -20.29 3.00
N SER A 385 -19.49 -19.99 4.29
CA SER A 385 -19.07 -20.93 5.32
C SER A 385 -20.24 -21.15 6.28
N GLU A 386 -20.95 -22.27 6.12
CA GLU A 386 -22.06 -22.66 7.00
C GLU A 386 -21.56 -23.63 8.05
N LEU A 387 -21.81 -23.32 9.32
CA LEU A 387 -21.23 -23.99 10.46
C LEU A 387 -22.37 -24.35 11.42
N GLU A 388 -22.57 -25.64 11.64
CA GLU A 388 -23.56 -26.18 12.56
C GLU A 388 -22.85 -26.87 13.70
N ILE A 389 -23.13 -26.44 14.93
CA ILE A 389 -22.63 -27.08 16.14
C ILE A 389 -23.77 -27.85 16.77
N ASP A 390 -23.58 -29.16 16.96
CA ASP A 390 -24.62 -30.00 17.56
C ASP A 390 -24.58 -29.97 19.09
N GLU A 391 -25.51 -30.70 19.70
CA GLU A 391 -25.70 -30.73 21.15
C GLU A 391 -24.53 -31.29 21.95
N VAL A 392 -23.63 -32.04 21.31
CA VAL A 392 -22.44 -32.66 21.93
C VAL A 392 -21.15 -31.95 21.51
N GLY A 393 -21.25 -30.84 20.78
CA GLY A 393 -20.11 -30.04 20.36
C GLY A 393 -19.39 -30.58 19.13
N HIS A 394 -20.04 -31.46 18.34
CA HIS A 394 -19.56 -31.76 17.01
C HIS A 394 -19.78 -30.56 16.09
N LEU A 395 -18.83 -30.32 15.20
CA LEU A 395 -18.93 -29.31 14.15
C LEU A 395 -19.21 -30.00 12.82
N ARG A 396 -20.22 -29.51 12.11
CA ARG A 396 -20.40 -29.74 10.67
C ARG A 396 -20.17 -28.43 9.96
N SER A 397 -19.30 -28.42 8.95
CA SER A 397 -19.08 -27.27 8.10
C SER A 397 -19.46 -27.58 6.66
N LEU A 398 -20.00 -26.58 5.97
CA LEU A 398 -20.18 -26.56 4.52
C LEU A 398 -19.53 -25.27 3.99
N ASP A 399 -18.40 -25.43 3.31
CA ASP A 399 -17.65 -24.34 2.71
C ASP A 399 -17.86 -24.35 1.19
N LYS A 400 -18.69 -23.42 0.71
CA LYS A 400 -19.04 -23.25 -0.70
C LYS A 400 -18.27 -22.09 -1.30
N THR A 401 -17.59 -22.35 -2.42
CA THR A 401 -16.95 -21.31 -3.26
C THR A 401 -17.70 -21.19 -4.58
N SER A 402 -18.12 -19.98 -4.92
CA SER A 402 -18.91 -19.67 -6.11
C SER A 402 -18.12 -18.89 -7.15
N GLN A 403 -18.28 -19.28 -8.42
CA GLN A 403 -17.73 -18.56 -9.59
C GLN A 403 -16.21 -18.36 -9.58
N LEU A 404 -15.46 -19.36 -9.08
CA LEU A 404 -14.00 -19.36 -9.12
C LEU A 404 -13.52 -19.37 -10.56
N ARG A 405 -12.64 -18.42 -10.92
CA ARG A 405 -12.18 -18.21 -12.30
C ARG A 405 -10.72 -17.77 -12.34
N VAL A 406 -10.08 -18.06 -13.48
CA VAL A 406 -8.75 -17.57 -13.86
C VAL A 406 -8.90 -16.40 -14.83
N LEU A 407 -8.14 -15.33 -14.62
CA LEU A 407 -8.24 -14.08 -15.39
C LEU A 407 -7.13 -13.90 -16.43
N ASP A 408 -6.04 -14.65 -16.32
CA ASP A 408 -4.92 -14.60 -17.26
C ASP A 408 -4.96 -15.78 -18.24
N ASN A 409 -4.81 -15.48 -19.54
CA ASN A 409 -4.76 -16.46 -20.61
C ASN A 409 -3.60 -17.45 -20.49
N ALA A 410 -2.48 -17.03 -19.88
CA ALA A 410 -1.32 -17.90 -19.71
C ALA A 410 -1.43 -18.82 -18.48
N MET A 411 -2.33 -18.51 -17.55
CA MET A 411 -2.44 -19.24 -16.28
C MET A 411 -3.32 -20.49 -16.42
N VAL A 412 -2.89 -21.55 -15.74
CA VAL A 412 -3.64 -22.80 -15.59
C VAL A 412 -3.70 -23.14 -14.11
N LEU A 413 -4.91 -23.27 -13.57
CA LEU A 413 -5.13 -23.60 -12.17
C LEU A 413 -5.63 -25.05 -12.05
N PRO A 414 -4.76 -26.01 -11.66
CA PRO A 414 -5.14 -27.42 -11.57
C PRO A 414 -5.95 -27.77 -10.32
N GLY A 415 -6.10 -26.83 -9.39
CA GLY A 415 -6.75 -27.03 -8.12
C GLY A 415 -6.40 -25.91 -7.16
N ILE A 416 -6.99 -25.97 -5.98
CA ILE A 416 -6.73 -25.04 -4.88
C ILE A 416 -6.66 -25.79 -3.56
N VAL A 417 -6.11 -25.15 -2.55
CA VAL A 417 -6.08 -25.75 -1.23
C VAL A 417 -7.45 -25.65 -0.55
N SER A 418 -7.90 -26.68 0.19
CA SER A 418 -9.02 -26.52 1.13
C SER A 418 -8.64 -25.64 2.32
N HIS A 419 -9.59 -24.84 2.78
CA HIS A 419 -9.36 -23.77 3.78
C HIS A 419 -9.92 -24.04 5.15
N VAL A 420 -10.42 -25.24 5.39
CA VAL A 420 -11.04 -25.54 6.66
C VAL A 420 -9.94 -25.69 7.71
N THR A 421 -9.90 -24.70 8.59
CA THR A 421 -8.97 -24.66 9.71
C THR A 421 -9.69 -25.30 10.89
N LEU A 422 -9.47 -26.58 11.10
CA LEU A 422 -9.95 -27.26 12.29
C LEU A 422 -9.02 -26.96 13.46
N ALA A 423 -9.56 -27.02 14.68
CA ALA A 423 -8.73 -26.86 15.86
C ALA A 423 -7.69 -28.01 15.92
N PRO A 424 -6.47 -27.78 16.43
CA PRO A 424 -5.39 -28.79 16.45
C PRO A 424 -5.72 -30.10 17.18
N HIS A 425 -6.84 -30.16 17.89
CA HIS A 425 -7.32 -31.29 18.67
C HIS A 425 -8.55 -31.98 18.06
N ASP A 426 -9.01 -31.53 16.90
CA ASP A 426 -10.20 -32.08 16.25
C ASP A 426 -9.92 -33.47 15.71
N THR A 427 -10.76 -34.43 16.09
CA THR A 427 -10.82 -35.70 15.37
C THR A 427 -11.73 -35.49 14.18
N ARG A 428 -11.11 -35.14 13.05
CA ARG A 428 -11.81 -34.99 11.78
C ARG A 428 -12.42 -36.35 11.40
N LEU A 429 -13.74 -36.37 11.28
CA LEU A 429 -14.50 -37.58 10.97
C LEU A 429 -14.55 -37.82 9.47
N ASP A 430 -14.82 -36.77 8.71
CA ASP A 430 -15.16 -36.90 7.30
C ASP A 430 -14.95 -35.59 6.52
N VAL A 431 -14.67 -35.73 5.22
CA VAL A 431 -14.52 -34.64 4.25
C VAL A 431 -15.02 -35.10 2.91
N GLN A 432 -16.02 -34.41 2.39
CA GLN A 432 -16.64 -34.79 1.13
C GLN A 432 -16.86 -33.57 0.25
N VAL A 433 -16.83 -33.80 -1.06
CA VAL A 433 -17.31 -32.81 -2.03
C VAL A 433 -18.82 -32.99 -2.14
N GLU A 434 -19.58 -31.94 -1.86
CA GLU A 434 -21.06 -31.99 -1.88
C GLU A 434 -21.63 -31.41 -3.17
N GLU A 435 -21.08 -30.30 -3.65
CA GLU A 435 -21.47 -29.66 -4.90
C GLU A 435 -20.25 -29.60 -5.84
N GLY A 436 -20.49 -29.82 -7.14
CA GLY A 436 -19.42 -29.84 -8.14
C GLY A 436 -18.58 -31.12 -8.13
N SER A 437 -19.08 -32.23 -7.57
CA SER A 437 -18.40 -33.54 -7.50
C SER A 437 -17.87 -34.05 -8.83
N ASP A 438 -18.55 -33.71 -9.93
CA ASP A 438 -18.14 -34.13 -11.27
C ASP A 438 -16.96 -33.29 -11.80
N ALA A 439 -16.76 -32.09 -11.23
CA ALA A 439 -15.74 -31.13 -11.64
C ALA A 439 -14.54 -31.06 -10.70
N VAL A 440 -14.69 -31.49 -9.43
CA VAL A 440 -13.60 -31.48 -8.44
C VAL A 440 -13.50 -32.79 -7.69
N SER A 441 -12.28 -33.14 -7.28
CA SER A 441 -11.99 -34.23 -6.35
C SER A 441 -11.13 -33.73 -5.20
N LEU A 442 -11.21 -34.39 -4.06
CA LEU A 442 -10.40 -34.05 -2.89
C LEU A 442 -9.29 -35.09 -2.72
N CYS A 443 -8.08 -34.61 -2.48
CA CYS A 443 -6.92 -35.46 -2.20
C CYS A 443 -6.05 -34.84 -1.11
N TRP A 444 -5.10 -35.61 -0.59
CA TRP A 444 -3.98 -35.04 0.15
C TRP A 444 -2.90 -34.62 -0.84
N ARG A 445 -2.20 -33.52 -0.57
CA ARG A 445 -1.06 -33.07 -1.39
C ARG A 445 0.12 -32.73 -0.50
N ASP A 446 1.34 -33.09 -0.89
CA ASP A 446 2.58 -32.71 -0.20
C ASP A 446 3.27 -31.49 -0.84
N ASP A 447 4.36 -31.03 -0.21
CA ASP A 447 5.20 -29.92 -0.72
C ASP A 447 5.82 -30.24 -2.10
N ASN A 448 6.02 -31.52 -2.42
CA ASN A 448 6.50 -31.95 -3.74
C ASN A 448 5.40 -32.01 -4.80
N LYS A 449 4.20 -31.51 -4.47
CA LYS A 449 3.02 -31.48 -5.34
C LYS A 449 2.45 -32.85 -5.68
N THR A 450 2.84 -33.90 -4.95
CA THR A 450 2.34 -35.27 -5.06
C THR A 450 0.97 -35.37 -4.43
N ASN A 451 0.00 -35.91 -5.17
CA ASN A 451 -1.35 -36.13 -4.67
C ASN A 451 -1.48 -37.56 -4.12
N TYR A 452 -2.14 -37.72 -2.98
CA TYR A 452 -2.43 -39.00 -2.33
C TYR A 452 -3.94 -39.12 -2.11
N ALA A 453 -4.48 -40.34 -2.21
CA ALA A 453 -5.87 -40.60 -1.90
C ALA A 453 -6.18 -40.28 -0.42
N LEU A 454 -7.43 -39.93 -0.12
CA LEU A 454 -7.84 -39.52 1.23
C LEU A 454 -7.67 -40.63 2.28
N ASP A 455 -7.75 -41.88 1.84
CA ASP A 455 -7.63 -43.11 2.62
C ASP A 455 -6.19 -43.68 2.64
N ALA A 456 -5.20 -42.94 2.12
CA ALA A 456 -3.81 -43.38 2.12
C ALA A 456 -3.29 -43.58 3.56
N PRO A 457 -2.78 -44.78 3.91
CA PRO A 457 -2.39 -45.10 5.29
C PRO A 457 -1.11 -44.38 5.74
N ASP A 458 -0.21 -44.08 4.80
CA ASP A 458 1.12 -43.52 5.06
C ASP A 458 1.28 -42.13 4.43
N LEU A 459 0.61 -41.13 5.00
CA LEU A 459 0.75 -39.75 4.56
C LEU A 459 2.06 -39.13 5.07
N PRO A 460 2.83 -38.43 4.21
CA PRO A 460 3.87 -37.53 4.66
C PRO A 460 3.39 -36.59 5.77
N ALA A 461 4.29 -36.21 6.67
CA ALA A 461 3.96 -35.30 7.78
C ALA A 461 3.49 -33.91 7.29
N ASP A 462 3.79 -33.57 6.04
CA ASP A 462 3.59 -32.24 5.46
C ASP A 462 2.45 -32.21 4.43
N CYS A 463 1.53 -33.17 4.47
CA CYS A 463 0.36 -33.18 3.59
C CYS A 463 -0.75 -32.22 4.02
N PHE A 464 -1.51 -31.72 3.05
CA PHE A 464 -2.70 -30.88 3.25
C PHE A 464 -3.81 -31.26 2.26
N TYR A 465 -5.06 -30.92 2.58
CA TYR A 465 -6.21 -31.15 1.71
C TYR A 465 -6.14 -30.29 0.46
N TRP A 466 -6.24 -30.91 -0.71
CA TRP A 466 -6.20 -30.25 -2.01
C TRP A 466 -7.48 -30.55 -2.78
N VAL A 467 -8.16 -29.50 -3.23
CA VAL A 467 -9.27 -29.58 -4.16
C VAL A 467 -8.68 -29.63 -5.56
N ASN A 468 -8.59 -30.83 -6.11
CA ASN A 468 -8.13 -31.07 -7.46
C ASN A 468 -9.26 -30.81 -8.46
N PHE A 469 -8.99 -30.05 -9.51
CA PHE A 469 -9.97 -29.83 -10.58
C PHE A 469 -9.80 -30.91 -11.64
N GLN A 470 -10.89 -31.57 -12.00
CA GLN A 470 -10.88 -32.61 -13.03
C GLN A 470 -10.43 -32.03 -14.38
N GLU A 471 -10.93 -30.84 -14.69
CA GLU A 471 -10.41 -29.99 -15.75
C GLU A 471 -9.74 -28.75 -15.15
N PRO A 472 -8.44 -28.53 -15.38
CA PRO A 472 -7.77 -27.33 -14.89
C PRO A 472 -8.44 -26.05 -15.41
N LEU A 473 -8.68 -25.09 -14.52
CA LEU A 473 -9.28 -23.81 -14.90
C LEU A 473 -8.29 -22.97 -15.70
N ARG A 474 -8.82 -22.33 -16.75
CA ARG A 474 -8.10 -21.42 -17.66
C ARG A 474 -8.95 -20.18 -17.87
N ASN A 475 -8.34 -19.10 -18.36
CA ASN A 475 -9.14 -17.96 -18.77
C ASN A 475 -10.10 -18.36 -19.93
N GLY A 476 -11.34 -17.91 -19.83
CA GLY A 476 -12.42 -18.28 -20.76
C GLY A 476 -13.12 -19.61 -20.47
N SER A 477 -12.62 -20.43 -19.53
CA SER A 477 -13.38 -21.58 -19.00
C SER A 477 -14.64 -21.09 -18.29
N GLN A 478 -15.66 -21.97 -18.19
CA GLN A 478 -16.80 -21.72 -17.31
C GLN A 478 -16.30 -21.56 -15.86
N PRO A 479 -16.76 -20.54 -15.12
CA PRO A 479 -16.41 -20.40 -13.71
C PRO A 479 -16.86 -21.62 -12.90
N LEU A 480 -16.01 -22.06 -11.98
CA LEU A 480 -16.25 -23.24 -11.15
C LEU A 480 -16.97 -22.87 -9.86
N THR A 481 -17.97 -23.67 -9.50
CA THR A 481 -18.61 -23.63 -8.18
C THR A 481 -18.49 -25.01 -7.55
N PHE A 482 -18.06 -25.05 -6.29
CA PHE A 482 -17.95 -26.30 -5.55
C PHE A 482 -18.22 -26.06 -4.06
N ALA A 483 -18.59 -27.13 -3.35
CA ALA A 483 -18.79 -27.09 -1.91
C ALA A 483 -18.11 -28.27 -1.22
N LEU A 484 -17.44 -28.00 -0.11
CA LEU A 484 -16.81 -29.01 0.74
C LEU A 484 -17.59 -29.13 2.03
N ARG A 485 -18.01 -30.35 2.35
CA ARG A 485 -18.60 -30.70 3.64
C ARG A 485 -17.54 -31.31 4.54
N GLU A 486 -17.45 -30.85 5.77
CA GLU A 486 -16.57 -31.43 6.77
C GLU A 486 -17.32 -31.72 8.07
N ALA A 487 -16.88 -32.76 8.78
CA ALA A 487 -17.37 -33.10 10.10
C ALA A 487 -16.21 -33.34 11.06
N ALA A 488 -16.31 -32.78 12.26
CA ALA A 488 -15.34 -32.96 13.33
C ALA A 488 -16.05 -33.34 14.63
N ALA A 489 -15.60 -34.43 15.26
CA ALA A 489 -16.13 -34.88 16.55
C ALA A 489 -15.47 -34.12 17.69
N ASN A 490 -16.30 -33.74 18.66
CA ASN A 490 -15.94 -33.04 19.89
C ASN A 490 -14.96 -31.89 19.60
N SER A 491 -15.20 -31.11 18.56
CA SER A 491 -14.29 -30.06 18.14
C SER A 491 -14.46 -28.80 18.98
N ILE A 492 -15.68 -28.53 19.43
CA ILE A 492 -16.01 -27.36 20.25
C ILE A 492 -16.22 -27.79 21.70
N ALA A 493 -15.51 -27.17 22.63
CA ALA A 493 -15.76 -27.41 24.05
C ALA A 493 -16.98 -26.60 24.50
N MET A 494 -18.03 -27.28 24.92
CA MET A 494 -19.26 -26.60 25.33
C MET A 494 -19.17 -26.05 26.76
N SER A 495 -18.11 -26.40 27.47
CA SER A 495 -18.00 -26.25 28.92
C SER A 495 -16.57 -25.87 29.34
N LEU A 496 -16.41 -24.98 30.33
CA LEU A 496 -15.08 -24.59 30.83
C LEU A 496 -14.27 -25.78 31.36
N TRP A 497 -14.93 -26.80 31.91
CA TRP A 497 -14.23 -28.01 32.36
C TRP A 497 -13.60 -28.77 31.18
N GLU A 498 -14.29 -28.88 30.04
CA GLU A 498 -13.75 -29.51 28.83
C GLU A 498 -12.58 -28.70 28.27
N VAL A 499 -12.72 -27.36 28.22
CA VAL A 499 -11.62 -26.45 27.86
C VAL A 499 -10.41 -26.70 28.77
N GLU A 500 -10.63 -26.80 30.08
CA GLU A 500 -9.58 -27.07 31.06
C GLU A 500 -8.91 -28.44 30.81
N GLN A 501 -9.69 -29.51 30.61
CA GLN A 501 -9.12 -30.84 30.33
C GLN A 501 -8.30 -30.85 29.05
N ARG A 502 -8.77 -30.19 27.98
CA ARG A 502 -8.03 -30.05 26.71
C ARG A 502 -6.73 -29.26 26.91
N SER A 503 -6.78 -28.17 27.66
CA SER A 503 -5.62 -27.29 27.86
C SER A 503 -4.42 -27.98 28.55
N ARG A 504 -4.69 -28.94 29.43
CA ARG A 504 -3.69 -29.69 30.20
C ARG A 504 -2.74 -30.53 29.32
N GLY A 505 -3.15 -30.89 28.10
CA GLY A 505 -2.33 -31.67 27.17
C GLY A 505 -1.54 -30.85 26.15
N GLN A 506 -1.86 -29.56 25.98
CA GLN A 506 -1.37 -28.75 24.85
C GLN A 506 -0.53 -27.54 25.24
N GLY A 507 -0.21 -27.39 26.54
CA GLY A 507 0.53 -26.23 27.02
C GLY A 507 -0.26 -24.91 26.94
N TYR A 508 -1.58 -24.99 26.76
CA TYR A 508 -2.47 -23.84 26.89
C TYR A 508 -2.50 -23.42 28.36
N SER A 509 -1.80 -22.34 28.66
CA SER A 509 -1.79 -21.74 29.99
C SER A 509 -3.05 -20.89 30.21
N LEU A 510 -3.48 -20.76 31.47
CA LEU A 510 -4.48 -19.77 31.92
C LEU A 510 -4.09 -18.33 31.54
N SER A 511 -2.83 -18.09 31.21
CA SER A 511 -2.35 -16.80 30.71
C SER A 511 -2.67 -16.55 29.23
N ASN A 512 -3.22 -17.52 28.49
CA ASN A 512 -3.66 -17.29 27.13
C ASN A 512 -4.92 -16.41 27.16
N PRO A 513 -4.94 -15.25 26.48
CA PRO A 513 -6.13 -14.38 26.41
C PRO A 513 -7.37 -15.06 25.81
N ASP A 514 -7.19 -16.19 25.12
CA ASP A 514 -8.26 -16.99 24.53
C ASP A 514 -8.74 -18.14 25.44
N TYR A 515 -8.20 -18.27 26.65
CA TYR A 515 -8.66 -19.29 27.60
C TYR A 515 -10.15 -19.07 27.93
N GLY A 516 -10.95 -20.13 27.81
CA GLY A 516 -12.39 -20.08 28.07
C GLY A 516 -13.22 -19.52 26.90
N PHE A 517 -12.63 -19.41 25.72
CA PHE A 517 -13.33 -19.06 24.49
C PHE A 517 -13.20 -20.16 23.45
N GLU A 518 -14.28 -20.36 22.69
CA GLU A 518 -14.35 -21.22 21.51
C GLU A 518 -14.45 -20.33 20.27
N GLU A 519 -14.00 -20.84 19.12
CA GLU A 519 -14.08 -20.12 17.86
C GLU A 519 -14.21 -21.06 16.67
N VAL A 520 -14.92 -20.59 15.63
CA VAL A 520 -14.95 -21.21 14.29
C VAL A 520 -14.68 -20.14 13.24
N GLY A 521 -13.98 -20.50 12.16
CA GLY A 521 -13.61 -19.51 11.16
C GLY A 521 -12.99 -20.06 9.90
N SER A 522 -12.70 -19.14 8.97
CA SER A 522 -12.18 -19.44 7.65
C SER A 522 -10.92 -18.61 7.40
N HIS A 523 -9.91 -19.24 6.81
CA HIS A 523 -8.69 -18.56 6.36
C HIS A 523 -8.78 -18.23 4.87
N ILE A 524 -8.62 -16.96 4.52
CA ILE A 524 -8.81 -16.48 3.15
C ILE A 524 -7.50 -16.57 2.40
N SER A 525 -7.38 -17.51 1.46
CA SER A 525 -6.10 -17.74 0.76
C SER A 525 -6.03 -17.11 -0.64
N TYR A 526 -7.18 -16.78 -1.22
CA TYR A 526 -7.32 -16.20 -2.54
C TYR A 526 -8.37 -15.08 -2.49
N PRO A 527 -8.36 -14.14 -3.46
CA PRO A 527 -9.32 -13.04 -3.47
C PRO A 527 -10.75 -13.55 -3.72
N VAL A 528 -11.66 -13.17 -2.80
CA VAL A 528 -13.10 -13.41 -2.89
C VAL A 528 -13.83 -12.07 -2.78
N GLU A 529 -14.85 -11.82 -3.60
CA GLU A 529 -15.62 -10.57 -3.54
C GLU A 529 -16.48 -10.49 -2.26
N LYS A 530 -17.07 -11.60 -1.80
CA LYS A 530 -17.86 -11.67 -0.57
C LYS A 530 -17.60 -12.94 0.24
N LEU A 531 -17.44 -12.82 1.55
CA LEU A 531 -17.47 -13.94 2.50
C LEU A 531 -18.75 -13.85 3.35
N THR A 532 -19.50 -14.94 3.41
CA THR A 532 -20.70 -15.07 4.25
C THR A 532 -20.47 -16.21 5.24
N MET A 533 -20.35 -15.90 6.53
CA MET A 533 -20.23 -16.90 7.59
C MET A 533 -21.55 -17.06 8.31
N ARG A 534 -22.02 -18.31 8.44
CA ARG A 534 -23.28 -18.65 9.11
C ARG A 534 -22.98 -19.64 10.23
N VAL A 535 -23.29 -19.30 11.48
CA VAL A 535 -23.12 -20.20 12.62
C VAL A 535 -24.47 -20.46 13.28
N THR A 536 -24.85 -21.73 13.30
CA THR A 536 -26.04 -22.22 14.02
C THR A 536 -25.59 -22.94 15.29
N PHE A 537 -26.09 -22.44 16.42
CA PHE A 537 -25.80 -22.99 17.74
C PHE A 537 -26.90 -23.98 18.19
N PRO A 538 -26.54 -25.00 19.00
CA PRO A 538 -27.53 -25.88 19.60
C PRO A 538 -28.34 -25.14 20.68
N PRO A 539 -29.51 -25.64 21.10
CA PRO A 539 -30.37 -24.96 22.06
C PRO A 539 -29.71 -24.64 23.41
N GLN A 540 -28.84 -25.52 23.91
CA GLN A 540 -28.05 -25.23 25.12
C GLN A 540 -27.08 -24.06 24.97
N LEU A 541 -26.88 -23.47 23.80
CA LEU A 541 -26.08 -22.26 23.61
C LEU A 541 -26.94 -21.02 23.30
N ASP A 542 -28.26 -21.10 23.50
CA ASP A 542 -29.14 -19.93 23.37
C ASP A 542 -28.68 -18.76 24.23
N GLY A 543 -28.86 -17.55 23.69
CA GLY A 543 -28.43 -16.29 24.30
C GLY A 543 -26.94 -15.99 24.15
N ILE A 544 -26.13 -16.91 23.61
CA ILE A 544 -24.74 -16.60 23.27
C ILE A 544 -24.71 -15.69 22.04
N THR A 545 -24.01 -14.56 22.20
CA THR A 545 -23.67 -13.66 21.10
C THR A 545 -22.19 -13.85 20.77
N PRO A 546 -21.85 -14.44 19.61
CA PRO A 546 -20.47 -14.52 19.19
C PRO A 546 -19.94 -13.12 18.86
N ARG A 547 -18.63 -12.95 18.94
CA ARG A 547 -17.92 -11.74 18.51
C ARG A 547 -17.03 -12.07 17.31
N PRO A 548 -17.00 -11.23 16.26
CA PRO A 548 -16.03 -11.42 15.19
C PRO A 548 -14.61 -11.23 15.70
N ARG A 549 -13.71 -12.06 15.20
CA ARG A 549 -12.30 -12.04 15.49
C ARG A 549 -11.53 -12.17 14.18
N CYS A 550 -10.71 -11.18 13.91
CA CYS A 550 -9.85 -11.14 12.74
C CYS A 550 -8.39 -11.30 13.17
N ARG A 551 -7.68 -12.18 12.48
CA ARG A 551 -6.25 -12.40 12.70
C ARG A 551 -5.54 -12.39 11.35
N ARG A 552 -4.41 -11.71 11.26
CA ARG A 552 -3.62 -11.58 10.03
C ARG A 552 -2.39 -12.48 10.08
N HIS A 553 -2.05 -13.08 8.95
CA HIS A 553 -0.77 -13.75 8.79
C HIS A 553 0.38 -12.74 9.00
N PRO A 554 1.48 -13.10 9.69
CA PRO A 554 2.58 -12.19 9.96
C PRO A 554 3.28 -11.65 8.69
N ALA A 555 3.16 -12.38 7.57
CA ALA A 555 3.66 -11.93 6.28
C ALA A 555 2.79 -10.86 5.59
N ILE A 556 1.60 -10.54 6.09
CA ILE A 556 0.81 -9.41 5.55
C ILE A 556 1.62 -8.11 5.69
N PRO A 557 1.59 -7.23 4.68
CA PRO A 557 0.75 -7.29 3.47
C PRO A 557 1.34 -8.09 2.30
N ASP A 558 2.54 -8.64 2.47
CA ASP A 558 3.28 -9.39 1.47
C ASP A 558 2.90 -10.88 1.46
N PHE A 559 1.73 -11.21 2.00
CA PHE A 559 1.27 -12.59 2.14
C PHE A 559 1.36 -13.30 0.79
N PRO A 560 2.16 -14.37 0.65
CA PRO A 560 2.38 -15.03 -0.63
C PRO A 560 1.07 -15.69 -1.08
N LEU A 561 0.48 -15.20 -2.18
CA LEU A 561 -0.73 -15.80 -2.75
C LEU A 561 -0.44 -16.87 -3.80
N GLU A 562 0.82 -16.98 -4.22
CA GLU A 562 1.34 -18.29 -4.58
C GLU A 562 1.41 -19.06 -3.26
N TYR A 563 0.27 -19.57 -2.78
CA TYR A 563 0.25 -20.28 -1.51
C TYR A 563 0.85 -21.67 -1.74
N LEU A 564 2.17 -21.66 -1.89
CA LEU A 564 3.00 -22.84 -1.92
C LEU A 564 2.86 -23.53 -0.55
N PRO A 565 2.84 -24.87 -0.53
CA PRO A 565 2.68 -25.66 0.69
C PRO A 565 3.61 -25.25 1.85
N GLU A 566 4.81 -24.76 1.53
CA GLU A 566 5.82 -24.33 2.50
C GLU A 566 5.42 -23.18 3.46
N HIS A 567 4.36 -22.44 3.18
CA HIS A 567 3.89 -21.35 4.06
C HIS A 567 2.82 -21.79 5.08
N ARG A 568 2.57 -23.11 5.17
CA ARG A 568 1.65 -23.70 6.15
C ARG A 568 2.33 -24.04 7.46
N ALA A 569 1.52 -24.06 8.52
CA ALA A 569 1.86 -24.80 9.72
C ALA A 569 1.97 -26.29 9.37
N ARG A 570 3.19 -26.82 9.29
CA ARG A 570 3.42 -28.26 9.11
C ARG A 570 3.02 -29.02 10.37
N ARG A 571 2.65 -30.30 10.26
CA ARG A 571 2.29 -31.15 11.42
C ARG A 571 3.38 -31.22 12.50
N ARG A 572 4.63 -30.86 12.15
CA ARG A 572 5.79 -30.79 13.06
C ARG A 572 6.40 -29.39 13.21
N GLN A 573 5.88 -28.38 12.52
CA GLN A 573 6.31 -27.00 12.75
C GLN A 573 5.40 -26.33 13.77
N PRO A 574 5.91 -25.37 14.55
CA PRO A 574 5.05 -24.56 15.39
C PRO A 574 3.99 -23.90 14.51
N PRO A 575 2.72 -23.86 14.95
CA PRO A 575 1.67 -23.20 14.20
C PRO A 575 2.04 -21.74 13.95
N VAL A 576 1.71 -21.24 12.77
CA VAL A 576 1.90 -19.83 12.44
C VAL A 576 1.17 -19.00 13.49
N GLN A 577 1.92 -18.16 14.20
CA GLN A 577 1.33 -17.26 15.17
C GLN A 577 0.69 -16.08 14.44
N TYR A 578 -0.60 -16.21 14.16
CA TYR A 578 -1.36 -15.12 13.58
C TYR A 578 -1.45 -13.95 14.56
N VAL A 579 -1.40 -12.74 14.02
CA VAL A 579 -1.44 -11.50 14.80
C VAL A 579 -2.88 -10.99 14.85
N PRO A 580 -3.46 -10.68 16.02
CA PRO A 580 -4.78 -10.06 16.09
C PRO A 580 -4.85 -8.74 15.32
N ASP A 581 -5.95 -8.52 14.60
CA ASP A 581 -6.28 -7.24 13.95
C ASP A 581 -7.60 -6.71 14.52
N ASN A 582 -7.50 -5.93 15.60
CA ASN A 582 -8.66 -5.41 16.34
C ASN A 582 -9.44 -4.36 15.54
N ASP A 583 -8.78 -3.60 14.66
CA ASP A 583 -9.45 -2.59 13.84
C ASP A 583 -10.33 -3.26 12.79
N LEU A 584 -9.81 -4.31 12.14
CA LEU A 584 -10.58 -5.12 11.22
C LEU A 584 -11.75 -5.81 11.95
N ALA A 585 -11.49 -6.47 13.08
CA ALA A 585 -12.54 -7.13 13.86
C ALA A 585 -13.67 -6.18 14.30
N LYS A 586 -13.32 -4.94 14.67
CA LYS A 586 -14.30 -3.90 15.05
C LYS A 586 -15.13 -3.45 13.85
N GLU A 587 -14.55 -3.37 12.66
CA GLU A 587 -15.28 -3.03 11.44
C GLU A 587 -16.28 -4.14 11.10
N GLU A 588 -15.83 -5.40 11.05
CA GLU A 588 -16.70 -6.54 10.71
C GLU A 588 -17.78 -6.81 11.78
N ALA A 589 -17.56 -6.42 13.04
CA ALA A 589 -18.57 -6.53 14.10
C ALA A 589 -19.87 -5.78 13.80
N ARG A 590 -19.86 -4.79 12.90
CA ARG A 590 -21.05 -4.06 12.48
C ARG A 590 -21.97 -4.87 11.55
N GLU A 591 -21.40 -5.84 10.86
CA GLU A 591 -22.10 -6.66 9.87
C GLU A 591 -22.63 -7.98 10.46
N LEU A 592 -22.36 -8.24 11.75
CA LEU A 592 -22.88 -9.42 12.44
C LEU A 592 -24.36 -9.23 12.76
N THR A 593 -25.20 -10.10 12.22
CA THR A 593 -26.65 -10.12 12.44
C THR A 593 -27.13 -11.48 12.96
N TYR A 594 -28.23 -11.49 13.70
CA TYR A 594 -28.89 -12.73 14.14
C TYR A 594 -30.20 -12.94 13.36
N LYS A 595 -30.38 -14.14 12.83
CA LYS A 595 -31.60 -14.55 12.13
C LYS A 595 -32.41 -15.44 13.05
N THR A 596 -33.49 -14.91 13.62
CA THR A 596 -34.32 -15.62 14.60
C THR A 596 -34.98 -16.88 14.03
N GLU A 597 -35.43 -16.83 12.78
CA GLU A 597 -36.13 -17.95 12.11
C GLU A 597 -35.27 -19.20 12.01
N SER A 598 -33.98 -19.04 11.68
CA SER A 598 -33.02 -20.15 11.54
C SER A 598 -32.13 -20.32 12.77
N ARG A 599 -32.25 -19.45 13.78
CA ARG A 599 -31.38 -19.36 14.96
C ARG A 599 -29.89 -19.26 14.59
N THR A 600 -29.60 -18.55 13.51
CA THR A 600 -28.26 -18.48 12.91
C THR A 600 -27.68 -17.08 13.07
N TRP A 601 -26.42 -17.01 13.47
CA TRP A 601 -25.62 -15.79 13.36
C TRP A 601 -25.04 -15.70 11.96
N VAL A 602 -25.18 -14.54 11.31
CA VAL A 602 -24.70 -14.28 9.96
C VAL A 602 -23.74 -13.11 9.99
N LEU A 603 -22.50 -13.33 9.53
CA LEU A 603 -21.50 -12.30 9.32
C LEU A 603 -21.19 -12.21 7.83
N GLU A 604 -21.47 -11.06 7.23
CA GLU A 604 -21.17 -10.78 5.82
C GLU A 604 -19.97 -9.84 5.72
N ILE A 605 -18.98 -10.20 4.91
CA ILE A 605 -17.71 -9.48 4.78
C ILE A 605 -17.45 -9.26 3.31
N ASP A 606 -17.54 -8.01 2.86
CA ASP A 606 -17.15 -7.64 1.50
C ASP A 606 -15.64 -7.56 1.38
N HIS A 607 -15.06 -8.14 0.32
CA HIS A 607 -13.63 -8.13 0.01
C HIS A 607 -12.75 -8.56 1.20
N PRO A 608 -12.97 -9.75 1.78
CA PRO A 608 -12.11 -10.26 2.85
C PRO A 608 -10.64 -10.26 2.40
N ILE A 609 -9.76 -9.67 3.22
CA ILE A 609 -8.32 -9.58 2.96
C ILE A 609 -7.68 -10.98 2.90
N PRO A 610 -7.06 -11.37 1.77
CA PRO A 610 -6.31 -12.61 1.69
C PRO A 610 -5.10 -12.63 2.65
N GLY A 611 -4.86 -13.77 3.29
CA GLY A 611 -3.92 -13.94 4.40
C GLY A 611 -4.52 -13.65 5.78
N CYS A 612 -5.77 -13.19 5.86
CA CYS A 612 -6.49 -13.06 7.12
C CYS A 612 -7.37 -14.28 7.40
N THR A 613 -7.52 -14.58 8.69
CA THR A 613 -8.51 -15.50 9.23
C THR A 613 -9.63 -14.70 9.86
N TYR A 614 -10.86 -15.00 9.45
CA TYR A 614 -12.09 -14.44 10.00
C TYR A 614 -12.78 -15.54 10.80
N SER A 615 -13.11 -15.24 12.06
CA SER A 615 -13.70 -16.22 12.98
C SER A 615 -14.79 -15.58 13.82
N LEU A 616 -15.77 -16.37 14.24
CA LEU A 616 -16.73 -16.03 15.28
C LEU A 616 -16.27 -16.70 16.57
N GLN A 617 -16.08 -15.92 17.63
CA GLN A 617 -15.61 -16.38 18.94
C GLN A 617 -16.69 -16.20 20.00
N TRP A 618 -16.86 -17.14 20.92
CA TRP A 618 -17.79 -17.02 22.06
C TRP A 618 -17.20 -17.60 23.34
N SER A 619 -17.76 -17.22 24.48
CA SER A 619 -17.31 -17.75 25.77
C SER A 619 -17.87 -19.16 26.01
N ALA A 620 -17.02 -20.08 26.42
CA ALA A 620 -17.43 -21.39 26.92
C ALA A 620 -18.21 -21.22 28.24
N ARG A 621 -19.31 -21.95 28.39
CA ARG A 621 -20.14 -21.83 29.60
C ARG A 621 -19.37 -22.30 30.82
N SER A 622 -19.50 -21.56 31.93
CA SER A 622 -18.97 -21.99 33.23
C SER A 622 -19.75 -23.19 33.74
N SER A 623 -19.41 -24.38 33.29
CA SER A 623 -20.04 -25.64 33.66
C SER A 623 -19.65 -26.12 35.05
N ARG A 624 -19.70 -25.25 36.06
CA ARG A 624 -20.03 -25.77 37.38
C ARG A 624 -21.54 -25.73 37.52
N PRO A 625 -22.26 -26.84 37.25
CA PRO A 625 -23.41 -27.13 38.07
C PRO A 625 -22.87 -27.21 39.51
N GLN A 626 -23.00 -26.11 40.24
CA GLN A 626 -22.47 -25.99 41.59
C GLN A 626 -23.23 -26.91 42.58
N GLU A 627 -24.29 -27.58 42.12
CA GLU A 627 -25.28 -28.18 43.00
C GLU A 627 -25.16 -29.70 43.25
N ASP A 628 -24.55 -30.53 42.38
CA ASP A 628 -24.72 -31.99 42.54
C ASP A 628 -23.46 -32.82 42.87
N LEU A 629 -22.27 -32.22 42.85
CA LEU A 629 -21.07 -32.92 43.34
C LEU A 629 -21.10 -33.17 44.86
N ARG A 630 -21.94 -32.44 45.63
CA ARG A 630 -22.17 -32.75 47.06
C ARG A 630 -23.05 -33.99 47.25
N THR A 631 -23.92 -34.29 46.30
CA THR A 631 -24.87 -35.41 46.34
C THR A 631 -24.18 -36.72 45.96
N HIS A 632 -23.30 -36.70 44.94
CA HIS A 632 -22.46 -37.86 44.62
C HIS A 632 -21.37 -38.16 45.65
N ARG A 633 -20.81 -37.14 46.34
CA ARG A 633 -19.86 -37.36 47.45
C ARG A 633 -20.52 -37.90 48.73
N ARG A 634 -21.84 -37.79 48.87
CA ARG A 634 -22.60 -38.46 49.93
C ARG A 634 -22.86 -39.93 49.59
N LEU A 635 -23.14 -40.27 48.33
CA LEU A 635 -23.34 -41.66 47.91
C LEU A 635 -22.05 -42.48 47.80
N SER A 636 -20.88 -41.86 47.59
CA SER A 636 -19.59 -42.58 47.53
C SER A 636 -18.95 -42.84 48.90
N LYS A 637 -19.49 -42.31 50.00
CA LYS A 637 -18.96 -42.56 51.36
C LYS A 637 -19.48 -43.85 52.00
N ASP A 638 -20.56 -44.43 51.47
CA ASP A 638 -21.18 -45.65 52.02
C ASP A 638 -20.80 -46.94 51.29
N ALA A 639 -20.08 -46.86 50.16
CA ALA A 639 -19.55 -48.03 49.47
C ALA A 639 -18.09 -48.31 49.88
N ARG A 640 -17.90 -49.05 50.98
CA ARG A 640 -16.60 -49.67 51.30
C ARG A 640 -16.32 -50.81 50.30
N PRO A 641 -15.23 -50.80 49.51
CA PRO A 641 -14.84 -51.97 48.76
C PRO A 641 -14.18 -53.01 49.70
N PRO A 642 -14.40 -54.32 49.50
CA PRO A 642 -13.73 -55.35 50.28
C PRO A 642 -12.22 -55.37 49.95
N ALA A 643 -11.41 -55.47 51.00
CA ALA A 643 -9.96 -55.47 50.93
C ALA A 643 -9.42 -56.58 50.01
N ARG A 644 -8.86 -56.21 48.85
CA ARG A 644 -8.07 -57.12 48.02
C ARG A 644 -6.59 -57.01 48.39
N ARG A 645 -6.09 -58.13 48.92
CA ARG A 645 -4.70 -58.46 49.26
C ARG A 645 -3.87 -58.45 47.97
N LEU A 646 -2.97 -57.49 47.80
CA LEU A 646 -2.03 -57.42 46.69
C LEU A 646 -0.82 -58.33 46.94
N LEU A 647 -0.73 -59.42 46.18
CA LEU A 647 0.48 -60.22 46.00
C LEU A 647 1.48 -59.45 45.14
N ARG A 648 2.70 -59.31 45.66
CA ARG A 648 3.82 -58.59 45.06
C ARG A 648 4.61 -59.56 44.17
N THR A 649 4.41 -59.55 42.87
CA THR A 649 5.30 -60.24 41.91
C THR A 649 6.24 -59.22 41.26
N LYS A 650 7.54 -59.41 41.50
CA LYS A 650 8.63 -58.67 40.85
C LYS A 650 8.90 -59.31 39.48
N HIS A 651 8.63 -58.61 38.39
CA HIS A 651 9.27 -58.90 37.10
C HIS A 651 10.16 -57.72 36.68
N ARG A 652 11.47 -58.00 36.65
CA ARG A 652 12.50 -57.19 35.99
C ARG A 652 12.44 -57.51 34.49
N HIS A 653 12.16 -56.52 33.65
CA HIS A 653 12.51 -56.57 32.24
C HIS A 653 13.76 -55.73 31.97
N LYS A 654 14.74 -56.37 31.33
CA LYS A 654 15.99 -55.80 30.81
C LYS A 654 15.68 -54.87 29.63
N VAL A 655 16.32 -53.71 29.62
CA VAL A 655 16.43 -52.80 28.47
C VAL A 655 17.59 -53.28 27.58
N PRO A 656 17.46 -53.34 26.25
CA PRO A 656 18.59 -53.59 25.36
C PRO A 656 19.37 -52.31 25.04
N GLU A 657 20.70 -52.43 25.01
CA GLU A 657 21.67 -51.42 24.54
C GLU A 657 21.49 -51.10 23.04
N PRO A 658 21.74 -49.85 22.61
CA PRO A 658 21.88 -49.54 21.19
C PRO A 658 23.31 -49.79 20.68
N LEU A 659 23.38 -50.48 19.54
CA LEU A 659 24.57 -50.78 18.75
C LEU A 659 25.26 -49.53 18.21
N ARG A 660 26.61 -49.54 18.27
CA ARG A 660 27.51 -48.61 17.56
C ARG A 660 27.58 -48.96 16.07
N PRO A 661 27.73 -47.97 15.16
CA PRO A 661 28.38 -48.19 13.88
C PRO A 661 29.84 -47.72 13.90
N ALA A 662 30.68 -48.42 13.15
CA ALA A 662 32.10 -48.21 12.97
C ALA A 662 32.41 -47.68 11.55
N GLY A 663 33.39 -46.76 11.44
CA GLY A 663 34.20 -46.42 10.25
C GLY A 663 33.47 -45.70 9.09
N ALA A 664 34.07 -44.80 8.30
CA ALA A 664 35.45 -44.32 8.17
C ALA A 664 35.50 -43.05 7.30
N ASN A 665 36.69 -42.44 7.23
CA ASN A 665 37.24 -41.54 6.19
C ASN A 665 37.21 -40.02 6.42
N SER A 666 38.33 -39.57 7.01
CA SER A 666 39.28 -38.57 6.49
C SER A 666 38.81 -37.55 5.43
N HIS A 667 38.85 -36.27 5.78
CA HIS A 667 39.62 -35.24 5.04
C HIS A 667 39.65 -33.90 5.79
N GLY A 668 40.82 -33.26 5.80
CA GLY A 668 40.95 -31.83 5.50
C GLY A 668 40.71 -30.83 6.63
N ALA A 669 41.81 -30.37 7.21
CA ALA A 669 41.88 -29.22 8.10
C ALA A 669 41.33 -27.93 7.47
N LEU A 670 40.69 -27.07 8.28
CA LEU A 670 40.90 -25.62 8.30
C LEU A 670 40.38 -25.08 9.65
N GLN A 671 41.31 -24.56 10.45
CA GLN A 671 41.04 -23.88 11.71
C GLN A 671 40.40 -22.51 11.44
N GLY A 672 39.27 -22.24 12.09
CA GLY A 672 38.63 -20.93 12.13
C GLY A 672 37.81 -20.82 13.42
N GLY A 673 38.46 -20.44 14.51
CA GLY A 673 37.81 -20.25 15.80
C GLY A 673 36.92 -19.02 15.81
N PHE A 674 35.63 -19.19 16.09
CA PHE A 674 34.72 -18.12 16.50
C PHE A 674 34.12 -18.48 17.87
N ARG A 675 34.43 -17.66 18.87
CA ARG A 675 33.80 -17.68 20.20
C ARG A 675 32.37 -17.12 20.10
N PRO A 676 31.36 -17.70 20.76
CA PRO A 676 30.08 -17.02 20.95
C PRO A 676 30.19 -16.03 22.11
N GLY A 677 30.17 -14.74 21.80
CA GLY A 677 30.00 -13.67 22.77
C GLY A 677 28.56 -13.65 23.29
N ARG A 678 28.42 -13.82 24.61
CA ARG A 678 27.19 -13.49 25.35
C ARG A 678 27.01 -11.97 25.33
N ALA A 679 25.94 -11.48 24.70
CA ALA A 679 25.46 -10.12 24.91
C ALA A 679 24.27 -10.19 25.88
N ALA A 680 24.47 -9.65 27.07
CA ALA A 680 23.44 -9.43 28.07
C ALA A 680 22.78 -8.09 27.79
N ASP A 681 21.45 -8.08 27.75
CA ASP A 681 20.62 -6.89 27.77
C ASP A 681 20.84 -6.11 29.08
N ARG A 682 21.26 -4.85 28.95
CA ARG A 682 21.10 -3.82 29.98
C ARG A 682 20.67 -2.53 29.30
N PHE A 683 19.38 -2.22 29.41
CA PHE A 683 18.86 -0.86 29.26
C PHE A 683 19.33 -0.02 30.46
N PRO A 684 19.85 1.20 30.28
CA PRO A 684 19.92 2.16 31.35
C PRO A 684 18.68 3.06 31.37
N ASP A 685 18.25 3.34 32.60
CA ASP A 685 17.10 4.15 32.97
C ASP A 685 17.03 5.54 32.31
N ALA A 686 15.79 5.96 32.04
CA ALA A 686 15.44 7.27 31.55
C ALA A 686 15.84 8.37 32.54
N VAL A 687 16.85 9.16 32.16
CA VAL A 687 17.19 10.43 32.80
C VAL A 687 16.09 11.46 32.51
N ARG A 688 15.34 11.85 33.55
CA ARG A 688 14.42 12.99 33.50
C ARG A 688 15.22 14.29 33.39
N PHE A 689 15.24 14.91 32.21
CA PHE A 689 15.66 16.30 32.05
C PHE A 689 14.59 17.25 32.59
N ARG A 690 14.92 18.02 33.63
CA ARG A 690 14.20 19.25 33.99
C ARG A 690 14.74 20.40 33.14
N PRO A 691 13.91 21.24 32.51
CA PRO A 691 14.41 22.40 31.79
C PRO A 691 14.86 23.50 32.76
N ASP A 692 15.97 24.13 32.37
CA ASP A 692 16.64 25.27 33.00
C ASP A 692 15.73 26.54 32.99
N PRO A 693 15.50 27.22 34.12
CA PRO A 693 14.65 28.41 34.19
C PRO A 693 15.21 29.66 33.48
N ALA A 694 16.44 29.62 32.96
CA ALA A 694 17.10 30.81 32.39
C ALA A 694 16.63 31.22 30.99
N ALA A 695 15.88 30.38 30.27
CA ALA A 695 15.44 30.67 28.89
C ALA A 695 14.15 31.53 28.80
N ALA A 696 13.44 31.76 29.91
CA ALA A 696 12.14 32.44 29.88
C ALA A 696 12.20 33.98 29.92
N ARG A 697 13.39 34.60 30.06
CA ARG A 697 13.52 36.08 30.18
C ARG A 697 14.05 36.79 28.95
N ALA A 698 14.32 36.09 27.85
CA ALA A 698 14.81 36.68 26.61
C ALA A 698 13.68 37.09 25.63
N HIS A 699 12.44 36.64 25.84
CA HIS A 699 11.35 36.85 24.88
C HIS A 699 10.54 38.15 25.08
N GLU A 700 10.74 38.87 26.19
CA GLU A 700 9.93 40.05 26.56
C GLU A 700 10.57 41.40 26.16
N ARG A 701 11.81 41.41 25.65
CA ARG A 701 12.51 42.64 25.21
C ARG A 701 12.48 42.90 23.70
N ALA A 702 11.83 42.03 22.92
CA ALA A 702 11.76 42.19 21.46
C ALA A 702 10.52 42.98 20.96
N HIS A 703 9.57 43.34 21.83
CA HIS A 703 8.30 43.94 21.41
C HIS A 703 8.17 45.47 21.53
N THR A 704 9.18 46.19 22.04
CA THR A 704 9.13 47.65 22.19
C THR A 704 9.96 48.44 21.16
N GLY A 705 10.64 47.77 20.22
CA GLY A 705 11.54 48.42 19.25
C GLY A 705 10.93 48.87 17.90
N ARG A 706 9.63 48.65 17.64
CA ARG A 706 9.03 48.82 16.29
C ARG A 706 8.10 50.02 16.10
N GLN A 707 8.08 51.00 17.00
CA GLN A 707 7.23 52.20 16.86
C GLN A 707 7.92 53.47 16.32
N ASN A 708 9.24 53.48 16.09
CA ASN A 708 9.97 54.73 15.74
C ASN A 708 10.43 54.90 14.28
N VAL A 709 9.91 54.13 13.31
CA VAL A 709 10.34 54.23 11.88
C VAL A 709 9.22 54.71 10.94
N ARG A 710 8.16 55.36 11.45
CA ARG A 710 7.06 55.91 10.60
C ARG A 710 6.90 57.44 10.65
N ARG A 711 7.95 58.19 10.99
CA ARG A 711 7.91 59.68 11.02
C ARG A 711 8.82 60.41 10.01
N ALA A 712 9.40 59.73 9.03
CA ALA A 712 10.26 60.36 8.02
C ALA A 712 9.81 60.06 6.57
N ALA A 713 8.57 60.40 6.22
CA ALA A 713 8.11 60.39 4.82
C ALA A 713 6.90 61.31 4.61
N ARG A 714 7.04 62.61 4.91
CA ARG A 714 6.08 63.63 4.46
C ARG A 714 6.81 64.95 4.21
N ARG A 715 7.24 65.16 2.97
CA ARG A 715 7.45 66.50 2.36
C ARG A 715 7.84 66.33 0.89
N ARG A 716 6.86 66.42 0.00
CA ARG A 716 6.92 67.02 -1.37
C ARG A 716 5.64 66.64 -2.11
N GLY A 717 4.88 67.65 -2.55
CA GLY A 717 3.67 67.46 -3.34
C GLY A 717 2.88 68.76 -3.43
N ARG A 718 3.25 69.60 -4.40
CA ARG A 718 2.62 70.88 -4.74
C ARG A 718 1.23 70.68 -5.33
N ARG A 719 0.42 71.73 -5.14
CA ARG A 719 -0.98 71.93 -5.54
C ARG A 719 -1.23 71.86 -7.06
N SER A 720 -2.37 71.29 -7.43
CA SER A 720 -3.28 71.86 -8.44
C SER A 720 -4.74 71.53 -8.07
N ARG A 721 -5.59 72.56 -8.10
CA ARG A 721 -7.07 72.53 -7.96
C ARG A 721 -7.66 72.16 -9.35
N ILE A 722 -8.81 71.50 -9.49
CA ILE A 722 -10.22 72.00 -9.66
C ILE A 722 -10.99 70.80 -10.33
N PRO A 723 -12.35 70.65 -10.33
CA PRO A 723 -13.36 70.61 -9.27
C PRO A 723 -14.15 69.27 -9.20
N ALA A 724 -15.05 69.20 -8.23
CA ALA A 724 -15.99 68.13 -7.93
C ALA A 724 -17.10 67.90 -8.99
N ALA A 725 -17.61 66.66 -9.05
CA ALA A 725 -18.92 66.33 -9.56
C ALA A 725 -19.64 65.31 -8.64
N SER A 726 -20.78 65.78 -8.14
CA SER A 726 -22.01 65.13 -7.65
C SER A 726 -22.03 63.67 -7.18
N ASN A 727 -22.43 63.57 -5.90
CA ASN A 727 -23.10 62.48 -5.21
C ASN A 727 -24.18 61.75 -6.03
N HIS A 728 -24.16 60.42 -6.02
CA HIS A 728 -25.38 59.61 -6.02
C HIS A 728 -25.44 58.75 -4.76
N ARG A 729 -26.43 59.10 -3.95
CA ARG A 729 -26.92 58.46 -2.74
C ARG A 729 -27.71 57.22 -3.20
N LEU A 730 -27.33 56.03 -2.74
CA LEU A 730 -28.20 54.86 -2.76
C LEU A 730 -28.27 54.31 -1.35
N GLU A 731 -29.52 54.14 -0.93
CA GLU A 731 -30.00 53.88 0.41
C GLU A 731 -29.59 52.49 0.91
N GLU A 732 -29.13 52.46 2.15
CA GLU A 732 -28.96 51.24 2.95
C GLU A 732 -30.36 50.72 3.34
N ARG A 733 -30.63 49.44 3.08
CA ARG A 733 -31.68 48.68 3.76
C ARG A 733 -31.05 47.77 4.81
N PRO A 734 -31.67 47.61 5.98
CA PRO A 734 -31.05 46.99 7.14
C PRO A 734 -31.10 45.46 7.07
N GLU A 735 -30.16 44.90 7.84
CA GLU A 735 -29.89 43.50 8.14
C GLU A 735 -31.15 42.71 8.53
N GLU A 736 -31.32 41.54 7.91
CA GLU A 736 -32.26 40.52 8.35
C GLU A 736 -31.47 39.35 8.94
N GLN A 737 -31.77 39.06 10.21
CA GLN A 737 -31.17 38.01 11.03
C GLN A 737 -31.48 36.62 10.47
N ILE A 738 -30.45 35.78 10.29
CA ILE A 738 -30.59 34.36 9.97
C ILE A 738 -30.44 33.57 11.29
N PRO A 739 -31.41 32.72 11.66
CA PRO A 739 -31.23 31.77 12.76
C PRO A 739 -30.62 30.45 12.27
N ASP A 740 -29.81 29.84 13.14
CA ASP A 740 -29.29 28.48 13.06
C ASP A 740 -30.38 27.46 12.75
N GLN A 741 -30.17 26.56 11.77
CA GLN A 741 -30.70 25.19 11.82
C GLN A 741 -29.80 24.15 11.13
N ALA A 742 -29.45 23.17 11.97
CA ALA A 742 -29.33 21.73 11.77
C ALA A 742 -29.68 21.11 10.40
N GLY A 743 -28.92 20.07 10.05
CA GLY A 743 -28.94 19.36 8.79
C GLY A 743 -30.24 18.65 8.40
N ILE A 744 -30.45 18.56 7.10
CA ILE A 744 -31.45 17.71 6.45
C ILE A 744 -30.80 17.07 5.22
N VAL A 745 -30.74 15.73 5.23
CA VAL A 745 -30.42 14.88 4.08
C VAL A 745 -31.67 14.83 3.20
N GLY A 746 -31.64 15.52 2.06
CA GLY A 746 -32.69 15.45 1.05
C GLY A 746 -32.47 14.28 0.10
N ARG A 747 -33.24 13.20 0.28
CA ARG A 747 -33.52 12.20 -0.76
C ARG A 747 -34.56 12.77 -1.71
N THR A 748 -34.22 12.96 -2.98
CA THR A 748 -35.19 13.24 -4.05
C THR A 748 -35.64 11.92 -4.68
N GLN A 749 -36.91 11.57 -4.46
CA GLN A 749 -37.63 10.58 -5.26
C GLN A 749 -37.93 11.20 -6.63
N LEU A 750 -37.55 10.51 -7.70
CA LEU A 750 -38.02 10.80 -9.07
C LEU A 750 -39.08 9.76 -9.42
N GLU A 751 -40.29 10.26 -9.64
CA GLU A 751 -41.45 9.49 -10.09
C GLU A 751 -41.25 8.99 -11.53
N MET A 752 -41.63 7.72 -11.73
CA MET A 752 -41.66 7.07 -13.03
C MET A 752 -42.93 7.46 -13.80
N GLY A 753 -42.76 8.13 -14.94
CA GLY A 753 -43.79 8.29 -15.96
C GLY A 753 -43.70 7.18 -16.99
N ALA A 754 -44.72 6.33 -17.04
CA ALA A 754 -44.89 5.28 -18.05
C ALA A 754 -45.43 5.84 -19.37
N CYS A 755 -44.80 5.48 -20.49
CA CYS A 755 -45.45 5.46 -21.81
C CYS A 755 -45.10 4.15 -22.52
N ALA A 756 -46.15 3.38 -22.84
CA ALA A 756 -46.10 2.15 -23.62
C ALA A 756 -46.60 2.41 -25.05
N ALA A 757 -45.84 1.94 -26.04
CA ALA A 757 -46.20 1.49 -27.40
C ALA A 757 -44.86 1.50 -28.17
N GLY A 758 -44.28 0.39 -28.62
CA GLY A 758 -44.84 -0.67 -29.45
C GLY A 758 -44.02 -0.70 -30.75
N VAL A 759 -43.68 -1.89 -31.23
CA VAL A 759 -42.98 -2.25 -32.50
C VAL A 759 -41.52 -2.73 -32.34
N SER A 760 -41.36 -4.05 -32.45
CA SER A 760 -40.16 -4.82 -32.81
C SER A 760 -40.34 -5.39 -34.24
N PRO A 761 -39.33 -6.01 -34.90
CA PRO A 761 -37.88 -5.89 -34.76
C PRO A 761 -37.16 -5.68 -36.12
N GLY A 762 -35.98 -5.06 -36.12
CA GLY A 762 -35.07 -5.00 -37.27
C GLY A 762 -33.63 -5.19 -36.81
N GLY A 763 -33.03 -6.33 -37.13
CA GLY A 763 -31.71 -6.73 -36.64
C GLY A 763 -30.55 -5.85 -37.13
N PRO A 764 -29.39 -5.85 -36.46
CA PRO A 764 -28.25 -5.07 -36.91
C PRO A 764 -27.35 -5.88 -37.85
N ARG A 765 -27.10 -5.29 -39.02
CA ARG A 765 -26.06 -5.66 -39.98
C ARG A 765 -24.68 -5.43 -39.38
N CYS A 766 -23.85 -6.47 -39.36
CA CYS A 766 -22.42 -6.38 -39.10
C CYS A 766 -21.72 -5.62 -40.24
N HIS A 767 -21.17 -4.44 -39.96
CA HIS A 767 -20.21 -3.78 -40.85
C HIS A 767 -18.80 -4.34 -40.62
N GLY A 768 -18.42 -5.31 -41.44
CA GLY A 768 -17.04 -5.77 -41.56
C GLY A 768 -16.16 -4.74 -42.27
N ARG A 769 -15.20 -4.14 -41.55
CA ARG A 769 -14.08 -3.41 -42.16
C ARG A 769 -13.00 -4.41 -42.59
N ARG A 770 -12.85 -4.57 -43.91
CA ARG A 770 -11.75 -5.31 -44.56
C ARG A 770 -10.43 -4.56 -44.40
N ALA A 771 -9.47 -5.13 -43.68
CA ALA A 771 -8.05 -4.77 -43.78
C ALA A 771 -7.41 -5.58 -44.93
N ARG A 772 -6.94 -4.89 -45.98
CA ARG A 772 -6.15 -5.50 -47.06
C ARG A 772 -4.69 -5.59 -46.62
N TYR A 773 -4.20 -6.79 -46.36
CA TYR A 773 -2.76 -7.09 -46.35
C TYR A 773 -2.24 -7.09 -47.79
N ARG A 774 -1.31 -6.18 -48.11
CA ARG A 774 -0.44 -6.28 -49.29
C ARG A 774 0.88 -6.91 -48.84
N ALA A 775 1.08 -8.17 -49.24
CA ALA A 775 2.39 -8.81 -49.23
C ALA A 775 3.23 -8.24 -50.38
N GLY A 776 4.35 -7.60 -50.04
CA GLY A 776 5.36 -7.15 -50.98
C GLY A 776 6.69 -7.82 -50.65
N GLY A 777 6.93 -8.98 -51.26
CA GLY A 777 8.24 -9.65 -51.20
C GLY A 777 9.27 -8.87 -52.00
N ARG A 778 10.42 -8.59 -51.38
CA ARG A 778 11.66 -8.25 -52.09
C ARG A 778 12.75 -9.23 -51.66
N THR A 779 13.03 -10.15 -52.55
CA THR A 779 14.22 -11.01 -52.57
C THR A 779 15.48 -10.15 -52.72
N ARG A 780 16.44 -10.32 -51.80
CA ARG A 780 17.83 -9.87 -52.00
C ARG A 780 18.71 -11.09 -52.27
N ARG A 781 19.34 -11.05 -53.44
CA ARG A 781 20.27 -12.03 -53.98
C ARG A 781 21.57 -12.08 -53.17
N HIS A 782 22.11 -13.29 -53.14
CA HIS A 782 23.47 -13.66 -52.75
C HIS A 782 24.56 -12.78 -53.37
N HIS A 783 25.61 -12.52 -52.58
CA HIS A 783 26.98 -12.57 -53.08
C HIS A 783 27.87 -13.18 -51.99
N ALA A 784 28.39 -14.37 -52.27
CA ALA A 784 29.58 -14.92 -51.67
C ALA A 784 30.79 -14.40 -52.47
N GLY A 785 31.89 -14.11 -51.78
CA GLY A 785 33.16 -13.74 -52.37
C GLY A 785 34.26 -13.81 -51.32
N LEU A 786 35.01 -14.91 -51.36
CA LEU A 786 36.26 -15.15 -50.64
C LEU A 786 37.34 -14.13 -51.03
N ARG A 787 37.98 -13.51 -50.03
CA ARG A 787 39.43 -13.48 -49.80
C ARG A 787 39.73 -12.85 -48.44
#